data_AF-A0A6A5GGU6-F1
#
_entry.id   AF-A0A6A5GGU6-F1
#
_cell.length_a   1.000
_cell.length_b   1.000
_cell.length_c   1.000
_cell.angle_alpha   90.00
_cell.angle_beta   90.00
_cell.angle_gamma   90.00
#
_symmetry.space_group_name_H-M   'P 1'
#
loop_
_entity.id
_entity.type
_entity.pdbx_description
1 polymer ?
#
loop_
_entity_poly.entity_id
_entity_poly.type
_entity_poly.pdbx_seq_one_letter_code
_entity_poly.pdbx_strand_id
1 'polypeptide(L)'
;MSAKRLLLYVSSIFLISNVFANSNTSTNFGVGSCDSIISDFVIDLEHDNGSLNTTLMCGKVLKCLETLKSESGRKLKQLYDSRCEMYEFYSHEMMFCSQLLIDKRIYKGSSSKVSNCPDGYEFPFTNSEHQLLDYLNSVKPCVLDIASVYCSAPAANYLVTNYDQFINYMIVKPEYENCENVYVELNRYQCKQSADMIKSRGMWFSTYNGGSSSLEIESVEKNDKYCNKVKECSLDPWNILPLSKSLQHCEIVEALQSDFYRCLKTHGSLHPVSIEGCSINYSNRDCVKTTMAARCGSDAVVDFNRRYEWFNRNNLNQTLGNLRIDTNYSSFDEQNNQKNGIIEDTEVGKCAPVVDELVTLLSRRISDDFRKLFRIANETCARVMDCYESIGTPEALKLKKSYQSICDKVEFSCDDLDGCLTSFYSKQREGAYDVDKKDIFSRNLTRKRGGFLAGQSKFMKFAEGRCTKRAKRYLQLKYEYFVNLITTKPENDNCKSVFARTENVQCNEIIEQMYWKTTDLNEMDSKMAYESSKECQQAEKCMTGATCPSEDATKVLNWCESESFRGAAFYSCLTKLNKLSSLTWHNHYCAEAIVHKMQKPEWFLQFFKYNKDCLKIIMLEKCGSDAVRSFSEHFDHILKSLGG
;
A
#
# COMPACT_ATOMS: atom_id res chain seq x y z
N MET A 1 20.07 -28.95 50.96
CA MET A 1 18.83 -28.66 51.71
C MET A 1 17.73 -28.28 50.74
N SER A 2 16.68 -29.12 50.79
CA SER A 2 15.38 -29.15 50.13
C SER A 2 14.84 -27.94 49.34
N ALA A 3 14.50 -28.23 48.09
CA ALA A 3 13.26 -27.92 47.36
C ALA A 3 12.28 -26.90 47.98
N LYS A 4 12.14 -25.74 47.33
CA LYS A 4 10.89 -25.01 47.06
C LYS A 4 11.23 -23.73 46.28
N ARG A 5 11.07 -23.76 44.95
CA ARG A 5 10.72 -22.64 44.04
C ARG A 5 11.08 -23.02 42.60
N LEU A 6 10.30 -23.94 42.03
CA LEU A 6 10.16 -24.10 40.58
C LEU A 6 8.87 -24.89 40.32
N LEU A 7 7.72 -24.24 40.45
CA LEU A 7 6.38 -24.71 40.01
C LEU A 7 5.31 -23.66 40.37
N LEU A 8 5.35 -22.49 39.71
CA LEU A 8 4.29 -21.48 39.77
C LEU A 8 4.10 -20.73 38.43
N TYR A 9 4.35 -21.41 37.31
CA TYR A 9 4.17 -20.84 35.95
C TYR A 9 3.36 -21.75 35.00
N VAL A 10 2.53 -22.65 35.54
CA VAL A 10 1.60 -23.47 34.73
C VAL A 10 0.25 -23.56 35.46
N SER A 11 -0.52 -22.48 35.52
CA SER A 11 -1.92 -22.50 36.02
C SER A 11 -2.78 -21.28 35.56
N SER A 12 -2.53 -20.70 34.37
CA SER A 12 -3.40 -19.63 33.85
C SER A 12 -3.73 -19.74 32.35
N ILE A 13 -3.59 -20.94 31.77
CA ILE A 13 -3.94 -21.22 30.35
C ILE A 13 -5.17 -22.15 30.20
N PHE A 14 -5.81 -22.58 31.29
CA PHE A 14 -7.06 -23.33 31.23
C PHE A 14 -8.15 -22.61 31.99
N LEU A 15 -8.81 -21.62 31.38
CA LEU A 15 -10.15 -21.12 31.75
C LEU A 15 -10.77 -20.18 30.67
N ILE A 16 -10.54 -20.43 29.37
CA ILE A 16 -11.40 -19.92 28.26
C ILE A 16 -11.82 -21.08 27.33
N SER A 17 -11.99 -22.27 27.92
CA SER A 17 -12.53 -23.44 27.23
C SER A 17 -13.64 -24.01 28.10
N ASN A 18 -14.83 -23.39 28.07
CA ASN A 18 -16.15 -23.95 28.44
C ASN A 18 -17.25 -22.88 28.67
N VAL A 19 -17.32 -21.84 27.82
CA VAL A 19 -18.54 -21.00 27.73
C VAL A 19 -19.31 -21.21 26.41
N PHE A 20 -18.81 -22.03 25.50
CA PHE A 20 -19.53 -22.45 24.29
C PHE A 20 -20.01 -23.90 24.39
N ALA A 21 -20.85 -24.20 25.38
CA ALA A 21 -21.62 -25.45 25.43
C ALA A 21 -22.74 -25.36 26.47
N ASN A 22 -23.70 -24.45 26.26
CA ASN A 22 -25.11 -24.63 26.65
C ASN A 22 -25.89 -23.32 26.45
N SER A 23 -26.44 -23.15 25.26
CA SER A 23 -27.63 -22.33 25.03
C SER A 23 -28.52 -23.02 24.01
N ASN A 24 -29.07 -24.18 24.40
CA ASN A 24 -30.22 -24.72 23.69
C ASN A 24 -31.42 -23.81 23.95
N THR A 25 -32.08 -23.43 22.84
CA THR A 25 -33.39 -22.76 22.73
C THR A 25 -33.40 -21.22 22.79
N SER A 26 -32.61 -20.59 21.91
CA SER A 26 -33.08 -19.42 21.16
C SER A 26 -32.79 -19.72 19.69
N THR A 27 -33.81 -20.08 18.91
CA THR A 27 -33.69 -20.21 17.45
C THR A 27 -33.37 -18.83 16.88
N ASN A 28 -32.09 -18.49 16.73
CA ASN A 28 -31.63 -17.29 16.04
C ASN A 28 -31.90 -17.41 14.54
N PHE A 29 -33.16 -17.26 14.16
CA PHE A 29 -33.64 -17.45 12.80
C PHE A 29 -32.97 -16.41 11.87
N GLY A 30 -31.93 -16.84 11.16
CA GLY A 30 -31.26 -16.05 10.13
C GLY A 30 -29.86 -15.52 10.47
N VAL A 31 -29.34 -15.73 11.68
CA VAL A 31 -27.91 -15.48 11.99
C VAL A 31 -27.11 -16.74 11.70
N GLY A 32 -26.03 -16.60 10.93
CA GLY A 32 -25.16 -17.73 10.57
C GLY A 32 -24.32 -18.21 11.75
N SER A 33 -23.95 -19.49 11.73
CA SER A 33 -23.16 -20.12 12.82
C SER A 33 -21.77 -19.51 12.96
N CYS A 34 -21.22 -18.97 11.86
CA CYS A 34 -19.90 -18.34 11.82
C CYS A 34 -19.92 -16.81 11.72
N ASP A 35 -21.10 -16.16 11.78
CA ASP A 35 -21.22 -14.71 11.57
C ASP A 35 -20.38 -13.89 12.57
N SER A 36 -20.33 -14.32 13.83
CA SER A 36 -19.55 -13.63 14.87
C SER A 36 -18.06 -13.64 14.55
N ILE A 37 -17.53 -14.78 14.11
CA ILE A 37 -16.09 -14.89 13.85
C ILE A 37 -15.70 -14.25 12.51
N ILE A 38 -16.62 -14.27 11.54
CA ILE A 38 -16.48 -13.53 10.29
C ILE A 38 -16.47 -12.02 10.58
N SER A 39 -17.38 -11.53 11.43
CA SER A 39 -17.39 -10.10 11.83
C SER A 39 -16.08 -9.68 12.49
N ASP A 40 -15.50 -10.49 13.38
CA ASP A 40 -14.21 -10.18 13.98
C ASP A 40 -13.07 -10.19 12.93
N PHE A 41 -13.13 -11.13 11.98
CA PHE A 41 -12.20 -11.16 10.85
C PHE A 41 -12.33 -9.92 9.95
N VAL A 42 -13.55 -9.44 9.66
CA VAL A 42 -13.75 -8.22 8.85
C VAL A 42 -13.17 -6.98 9.55
N ILE A 43 -13.24 -6.94 10.88
CA ILE A 43 -12.62 -5.87 11.68
C ILE A 43 -11.08 -5.87 11.53
N ASP A 44 -10.44 -7.04 11.52
CA ASP A 44 -9.00 -7.17 11.23
C ASP A 44 -8.65 -6.84 9.78
N LEU A 45 -9.48 -7.32 8.84
CA LEU A 45 -9.32 -7.10 7.41
C LEU A 45 -9.35 -5.61 7.04
N GLU A 46 -10.31 -4.86 7.57
CA GLU A 46 -10.42 -3.42 7.34
C GLU A 46 -9.24 -2.66 7.92
N HIS A 47 -8.68 -3.13 9.05
CA HIS A 47 -7.57 -2.47 9.71
C HIS A 47 -6.25 -2.67 8.95
N ASP A 48 -5.89 -3.93 8.69
CA ASP A 48 -4.72 -4.29 7.89
C ASP A 48 -4.87 -5.72 7.36
N ASN A 49 -5.30 -5.81 6.10
CA ASN A 49 -5.47 -7.09 5.40
C ASN A 49 -4.15 -7.85 5.14
N GLY A 50 -2.98 -7.28 5.47
CA GLY A 50 -1.68 -7.97 5.42
C GLY A 50 -1.05 -8.18 6.80
N SER A 51 -1.81 -8.02 7.89
CA SER A 51 -1.28 -8.29 9.22
C SER A 51 -1.30 -9.79 9.55
N LEU A 52 -0.37 -10.22 10.43
CA LEU A 52 -0.42 -11.57 11.01
C LEU A 52 -1.75 -11.83 11.73
N ASN A 53 -2.37 -10.80 12.32
CA ASN A 53 -3.67 -10.91 12.98
C ASN A 53 -4.77 -11.29 11.99
N THR A 54 -4.79 -10.68 10.81
CA THR A 54 -5.73 -11.03 9.73
C THR A 54 -5.58 -12.49 9.32
N THR A 55 -4.34 -12.96 9.12
CA THR A 55 -4.05 -14.36 8.79
C THR A 55 -4.53 -15.32 9.90
N LEU A 56 -4.21 -15.01 11.16
CA LEU A 56 -4.66 -15.79 12.31
C LEU A 56 -6.18 -15.85 12.44
N MET A 57 -6.87 -14.73 12.23
CA MET A 57 -8.33 -14.67 12.29
C MET A 57 -8.98 -15.40 11.11
N CYS A 58 -8.40 -15.32 9.91
CA CYS A 58 -8.85 -16.08 8.75
C CYS A 58 -8.79 -17.59 9.03
N GLY A 59 -7.71 -18.08 9.65
CA GLY A 59 -7.60 -19.47 10.09
C GLY A 59 -8.67 -19.90 11.11
N LYS A 60 -9.15 -18.99 11.97
CA LYS A 60 -10.27 -19.29 12.87
C LYS A 60 -11.61 -19.33 12.12
N VAL A 61 -11.81 -18.47 11.12
CA VAL A 61 -12.97 -18.51 10.24
C VAL A 61 -13.02 -19.85 9.51
N LEU A 62 -11.91 -20.31 8.93
CA LEU A 62 -11.83 -21.61 8.27
C LEU A 62 -12.22 -22.77 9.18
N LYS A 63 -11.71 -22.80 10.42
CA LYS A 63 -12.07 -23.81 11.41
C LYS A 63 -13.57 -23.79 11.74
N CYS A 64 -14.20 -22.62 11.74
CA CYS A 64 -15.64 -22.52 11.91
C CYS A 64 -16.39 -23.03 10.67
N LEU A 65 -16.00 -22.59 9.48
CA LEU A 65 -16.65 -22.97 8.22
C LEU A 65 -16.53 -24.48 7.93
N GLU A 66 -15.47 -25.14 8.39
CA GLU A 66 -15.30 -26.59 8.31
C GLU A 66 -16.39 -27.38 9.05
N THR A 67 -17.05 -26.77 10.04
CA THR A 67 -18.16 -27.40 10.77
C THR A 67 -19.48 -27.39 10.00
N LEU A 68 -19.59 -26.57 8.95
CA LEU A 68 -20.81 -26.42 8.15
C LEU A 68 -20.94 -27.58 7.16
N LYS A 69 -22.14 -28.13 7.02
CA LYS A 69 -22.43 -29.32 6.19
C LYS A 69 -23.23 -28.97 4.94
N SER A 70 -23.92 -27.83 4.96
CA SER A 70 -24.66 -27.26 3.85
C SER A 70 -23.80 -27.08 2.60
N GLU A 71 -24.45 -27.09 1.43
CA GLU A 71 -23.78 -26.79 0.16
C GLU A 71 -23.22 -25.36 0.15
N SER A 72 -23.99 -24.38 0.64
CA SER A 72 -23.51 -23.00 0.75
C SER A 72 -22.36 -22.87 1.74
N GLY A 73 -22.39 -23.61 2.87
CA GLY A 73 -21.29 -23.66 3.83
C GLY A 73 -20.00 -24.21 3.21
N ARG A 74 -20.09 -25.28 2.41
CA ARG A 74 -18.95 -25.84 1.68
C ARG A 74 -18.39 -24.85 0.64
N LYS A 75 -19.26 -24.16 -0.11
CA LYS A 75 -18.84 -23.11 -1.06
C LYS A 75 -18.18 -21.92 -0.37
N LEU A 76 -18.75 -21.47 0.76
CA LEU A 76 -18.19 -20.37 1.55
C LEU A 76 -16.82 -20.77 2.12
N LYS A 77 -16.65 -22.01 2.59
CA LYS A 77 -15.35 -22.51 3.02
C LYS A 77 -14.33 -22.48 1.88
N GLN A 78 -14.67 -23.01 0.71
CA GLN A 78 -13.77 -23.01 -0.46
C GLN A 78 -13.33 -21.59 -0.85
N LEU A 79 -14.25 -20.63 -0.79
CA LEU A 79 -13.94 -19.22 -1.02
C LEU A 79 -12.95 -18.68 0.03
N TYR A 80 -13.19 -18.96 1.31
CA TYR A 80 -12.30 -18.54 2.37
C TYR A 80 -10.95 -19.27 2.36
N ASP A 81 -10.87 -20.51 1.86
CA ASP A 81 -9.60 -21.24 1.71
C ASP A 81 -8.68 -20.42 0.77
N SER A 82 -9.19 -19.99 -0.39
CA SER A 82 -8.45 -19.12 -1.33
C SER A 82 -8.09 -17.75 -0.74
N ARG A 83 -9.01 -17.13 0.02
CA ARG A 83 -8.76 -15.83 0.66
C ARG A 83 -7.69 -15.92 1.75
N CYS A 84 -7.73 -16.94 2.60
CA CYS A 84 -6.76 -17.09 3.68
C CYS A 84 -5.35 -17.33 3.14
N GLU A 85 -5.22 -18.11 2.07
CA GLU A 85 -3.96 -18.28 1.35
C GLU A 85 -3.45 -16.92 0.81
N MET A 86 -4.34 -16.10 0.27
CA MET A 86 -4.00 -14.74 -0.15
C MET A 86 -3.57 -13.82 1.01
N TYR A 87 -4.22 -13.86 2.16
CA TYR A 87 -3.79 -13.06 3.31
C TYR A 87 -2.48 -13.55 3.94
N GLU A 88 -2.23 -14.86 3.92
CA GLU A 88 -0.94 -15.41 4.31
C GLU A 88 0.17 -14.84 3.41
N PHE A 89 -0.05 -14.86 2.10
CA PHE A 89 0.84 -14.25 1.11
C PHE A 89 1.07 -12.75 1.40
N TYR A 90 0.02 -12.00 1.75
CA TYR A 90 0.13 -10.59 2.12
C TYR A 90 0.92 -10.37 3.41
N SER A 91 0.73 -11.23 4.41
CA SER A 91 1.41 -11.15 5.71
C SER A 91 2.90 -11.39 5.67
N HIS A 92 3.37 -12.00 4.59
CA HIS A 92 4.80 -12.13 4.29
C HIS A 92 5.31 -11.05 3.33
N GLU A 93 4.53 -9.99 3.08
CA GLU A 93 4.86 -8.90 2.15
C GLU A 93 5.15 -9.38 0.71
N MET A 94 4.66 -10.57 0.36
CA MET A 94 5.00 -11.21 -0.91
C MET A 94 4.39 -10.50 -2.10
N MET A 95 3.30 -9.74 -1.96
CA MET A 95 2.79 -8.93 -3.06
C MET A 95 3.81 -7.90 -3.52
N PHE A 96 4.39 -7.13 -2.58
CA PHE A 96 5.40 -6.15 -2.94
C PHE A 96 6.63 -6.81 -3.54
N CYS A 97 7.10 -7.91 -2.94
CA CYS A 97 8.22 -8.67 -3.49
C CYS A 97 7.93 -9.18 -4.91
N SER A 98 6.75 -9.77 -5.13
CA SER A 98 6.32 -10.25 -6.45
C SER A 98 6.25 -9.13 -7.48
N GLN A 99 5.80 -7.95 -7.08
CA GLN A 99 5.78 -6.76 -7.94
C GLN A 99 7.19 -6.34 -8.37
N LEU A 100 8.17 -6.41 -7.47
CA LEU A 100 9.58 -6.17 -7.79
C LEU A 100 10.13 -7.25 -8.72
N LEU A 101 9.83 -8.53 -8.46
CA LEU A 101 10.25 -9.65 -9.30
C LEU A 101 9.73 -9.52 -10.74
N ILE A 102 8.53 -8.96 -10.91
CA ILE A 102 7.89 -8.75 -12.21
C ILE A 102 8.39 -7.45 -12.90
N ASP A 103 8.75 -6.39 -12.15
CA ASP A 103 9.19 -5.11 -12.73
C ASP A 103 10.66 -5.15 -13.19
N LYS A 104 10.86 -5.00 -14.52
CA LYS A 104 12.16 -5.06 -15.19
C LYS A 104 13.10 -3.89 -14.88
N ARG A 105 12.60 -2.78 -14.32
CA ARG A 105 13.39 -1.54 -14.13
C ARG A 105 14.51 -1.65 -13.10
N ILE A 106 14.44 -2.64 -12.20
CA ILE A 106 15.40 -2.81 -11.11
C ILE A 106 16.70 -3.50 -11.57
N TYR A 107 16.63 -4.30 -12.65
CA TYR A 107 17.68 -5.26 -13.01
C TYR A 107 18.63 -4.80 -14.13
N LYS A 108 18.40 -3.64 -14.74
CA LYS A 108 19.29 -3.06 -15.77
C LYS A 108 20.08 -1.88 -15.21
N GLY A 109 21.28 -2.14 -14.71
CA GLY A 109 22.27 -1.13 -14.37
C GLY A 109 23.58 -1.74 -13.90
N SER A 110 24.72 -1.11 -14.21
CA SER A 110 26.08 -1.52 -13.83
C SER A 110 26.37 -1.47 -12.30
N SER A 111 25.33 -1.40 -11.48
CA SER A 111 25.37 -1.33 -10.02
C SER A 111 24.46 -2.37 -9.34
N SER A 112 23.90 -3.34 -10.08
CA SER A 112 23.07 -4.38 -9.47
C SER A 112 23.92 -5.29 -8.59
N LYS A 113 23.59 -5.38 -7.30
CA LYS A 113 24.21 -6.30 -6.33
C LYS A 113 23.82 -7.78 -6.55
N VAL A 114 23.08 -8.06 -7.63
CA VAL A 114 22.57 -9.39 -7.99
C VAL A 114 23.55 -10.03 -8.96
N SER A 115 23.96 -11.25 -8.66
CA SER A 115 25.06 -11.96 -9.33
C SER A 115 24.60 -13.20 -10.11
N ASN A 116 23.44 -13.76 -9.75
CA ASN A 116 22.97 -15.04 -10.28
C ASN A 116 21.98 -14.89 -11.46
N CYS A 117 21.79 -13.69 -11.98
CA CYS A 117 20.85 -13.43 -13.05
C CYS A 117 21.48 -13.52 -14.44
N PRO A 118 20.82 -14.19 -15.39
CA PRO A 118 21.28 -14.20 -16.77
C PRO A 118 21.25 -12.79 -17.37
N ASP A 119 22.18 -12.49 -18.28
CA ASP A 119 22.22 -11.22 -18.99
C ASP A 119 20.90 -10.98 -19.72
N GLY A 120 20.28 -9.83 -19.44
CA GLY A 120 18.97 -9.49 -20.00
C GLY A 120 17.80 -10.26 -19.38
N TYR A 121 17.93 -10.75 -18.15
CA TYR A 121 16.81 -11.32 -17.38
C TYR A 121 15.55 -10.49 -17.54
N GLU A 122 14.49 -11.16 -17.98
CA GLU A 122 13.19 -10.59 -18.20
C GLU A 122 12.16 -11.58 -17.69
N PHE A 123 11.34 -11.18 -16.72
CA PHE A 123 10.19 -12.01 -16.34
C PHE A 123 9.35 -12.29 -17.60
N PRO A 124 9.07 -13.56 -17.94
CA PRO A 124 8.50 -13.89 -19.23
C PRO A 124 7.03 -13.50 -19.30
N PHE A 125 6.62 -12.99 -20.45
CA PHE A 125 5.22 -12.83 -20.85
C PHE A 125 4.96 -13.88 -21.94
N THR A 126 5.00 -15.17 -21.59
CA THR A 126 4.85 -16.27 -22.55
C THR A 126 3.44 -16.87 -22.51
N ASN A 127 3.02 -17.45 -23.64
CA ASN A 127 1.69 -18.01 -23.82
C ASN A 127 1.59 -19.51 -23.46
N SER A 128 2.64 -20.14 -22.94
CA SER A 128 2.58 -21.56 -22.56
C SER A 128 3.08 -21.82 -21.15
N GLU A 129 2.24 -22.48 -20.35
CA GLU A 129 2.47 -22.80 -18.94
C GLU A 129 3.75 -23.63 -18.75
N HIS A 130 3.97 -24.61 -19.63
CA HIS A 130 5.13 -25.52 -19.56
C HIS A 130 6.46 -24.79 -19.79
N GLN A 131 6.53 -23.92 -20.81
CA GLN A 131 7.76 -23.14 -21.06
C GLN A 131 8.02 -22.12 -19.94
N LEU A 132 6.97 -21.56 -19.34
CA LEU A 132 7.08 -20.63 -18.22
C LEU A 132 7.60 -21.33 -16.97
N LEU A 133 7.11 -22.55 -16.69
CA LEU A 133 7.55 -23.36 -15.55
C LEU A 133 9.03 -23.75 -15.69
N ASP A 134 9.43 -24.27 -16.84
CA ASP A 134 10.82 -24.64 -17.11
C ASP A 134 11.76 -23.44 -17.00
N TYR A 135 11.33 -22.29 -17.54
CA TYR A 135 12.10 -21.05 -17.43
C TYR A 135 12.25 -20.62 -15.96
N LEU A 136 11.15 -20.50 -15.20
CA LEU A 136 11.19 -20.04 -13.82
C LEU A 136 11.97 -20.99 -12.90
N ASN A 137 11.99 -22.29 -13.20
CA ASN A 137 12.85 -23.23 -12.52
C ASN A 137 14.34 -23.02 -12.88
N SER A 138 14.65 -22.76 -14.15
CA SER A 138 16.02 -22.49 -14.60
C SER A 138 16.61 -21.21 -13.99
N VAL A 139 15.77 -20.20 -13.75
CA VAL A 139 16.19 -18.91 -13.16
C VAL A 139 15.95 -18.82 -11.65
N LYS A 140 15.60 -19.92 -10.96
CA LYS A 140 15.35 -19.93 -9.51
C LYS A 140 16.47 -19.26 -8.70
N PRO A 141 17.77 -19.51 -8.94
CA PRO A 141 18.84 -18.81 -8.22
C PRO A 141 18.81 -17.29 -8.40
N CYS A 142 18.48 -16.79 -9.61
CA CYS A 142 18.31 -15.37 -9.88
C CYS A 142 17.14 -14.77 -9.10
N VAL A 143 15.98 -15.43 -9.12
CA VAL A 143 14.77 -14.96 -8.42
C VAL A 143 15.01 -14.88 -6.91
N LEU A 144 15.67 -15.87 -6.32
CA LEU A 144 16.01 -15.86 -4.90
C LEU A 144 17.08 -14.80 -4.56
N ASP A 145 18.07 -14.59 -5.42
CA ASP A 145 19.10 -13.55 -5.24
C ASP A 145 18.47 -12.15 -5.26
N ILE A 146 17.60 -11.89 -6.24
CA ILE A 146 16.79 -10.67 -6.31
C ILE A 146 15.98 -10.47 -5.02
N ALA A 147 15.27 -11.49 -4.56
CA ALA A 147 14.45 -11.38 -3.37
C ALA A 147 15.29 -11.08 -2.13
N SER A 148 16.47 -11.70 -2.00
CA SER A 148 17.40 -11.44 -0.89
C SER A 148 17.94 -10.01 -0.85
N VAL A 149 18.07 -9.37 -2.02
CA VAL A 149 18.63 -8.01 -2.15
C VAL A 149 17.55 -6.94 -2.04
N TYR A 150 16.37 -7.16 -2.62
CA TYR A 150 15.36 -6.11 -2.83
C TYR A 150 14.05 -6.32 -2.06
N CYS A 151 13.75 -7.54 -1.62
CA CYS A 151 12.56 -7.80 -0.81
C CYS A 151 12.87 -7.68 0.69
N SER A 152 11.82 -7.59 1.49
CA SER A 152 11.96 -7.67 2.95
C SER A 152 12.37 -9.08 3.38
N ALA A 153 12.99 -9.18 4.57
CA ALA A 153 13.40 -10.48 5.10
C ALA A 153 12.25 -11.49 5.23
N PRO A 154 11.02 -11.11 5.68
CA PRO A 154 9.87 -12.01 5.66
C PRO A 154 9.55 -12.56 4.28
N ALA A 155 9.53 -11.70 3.26
CA ALA A 155 9.23 -12.09 1.88
C ALA A 155 10.31 -13.01 1.30
N ALA A 156 11.58 -12.65 1.46
CA ALA A 156 12.70 -13.45 0.98
C ALA A 156 12.69 -14.87 1.60
N ASN A 157 12.46 -14.96 2.91
CA ASN A 157 12.36 -16.25 3.62
C ASN A 157 11.17 -17.07 3.14
N TYR A 158 9.99 -16.44 3.00
CA TYR A 158 8.80 -17.13 2.50
C TYR A 158 9.03 -17.70 1.10
N LEU A 159 9.63 -16.93 0.20
CA LEU A 159 9.91 -17.35 -1.17
C LEU A 159 10.92 -18.51 -1.23
N VAL A 160 11.93 -18.52 -0.38
CA VAL A 160 12.89 -19.64 -0.29
C VAL A 160 12.17 -20.94 0.10
N THR A 161 11.27 -20.89 1.07
CA THR A 161 10.54 -22.08 1.54
C THR A 161 9.41 -22.50 0.60
N ASN A 162 8.73 -21.55 -0.05
CA ASN A 162 7.50 -21.79 -0.80
C ASN A 162 7.64 -21.48 -2.30
N TYR A 163 8.85 -21.59 -2.86
CA TYR A 163 9.13 -21.24 -4.26
C TYR A 163 8.18 -21.92 -5.24
N ASP A 164 7.98 -23.24 -5.09
CA ASP A 164 7.19 -24.01 -6.04
C ASP A 164 5.71 -23.60 -5.99
N GLN A 165 5.18 -23.27 -4.80
CA GLN A 165 3.84 -22.72 -4.64
C GLN A 165 3.73 -21.31 -5.25
N PHE A 166 4.75 -20.46 -5.07
CA PHE A 166 4.83 -19.16 -5.71
C PHE A 166 4.78 -19.29 -7.25
N ILE A 167 5.52 -20.24 -7.83
CA ILE A 167 5.45 -20.50 -9.27
C ILE A 167 4.06 -20.98 -9.67
N ASN A 168 3.41 -21.84 -8.88
CA ASN A 168 2.04 -22.25 -9.16
C ASN A 168 1.08 -21.06 -9.18
N TYR A 169 1.19 -20.11 -8.26
CA TYR A 169 0.37 -18.88 -8.30
C TYR A 169 0.61 -18.03 -9.56
N MET A 170 1.75 -18.16 -10.22
CA MET A 170 2.08 -17.37 -11.41
C MET A 170 1.60 -18.03 -12.71
N ILE A 171 1.44 -19.36 -12.70
CA ILE A 171 1.23 -20.15 -13.92
C ILE A 171 -0.13 -20.85 -13.91
N VAL A 172 -0.46 -21.51 -12.81
CA VAL A 172 -1.60 -22.41 -12.73
C VAL A 172 -2.86 -21.59 -12.52
N LYS A 173 -3.65 -21.47 -13.59
CA LYS A 173 -4.98 -20.87 -13.49
C LYS A 173 -5.86 -21.76 -12.61
N PRO A 174 -6.38 -21.27 -11.48
CA PRO A 174 -7.21 -22.09 -10.60
C PRO A 174 -8.52 -22.48 -11.30
N GLU A 175 -9.03 -23.69 -11.01
CA GLU A 175 -10.33 -24.19 -11.48
C GLU A 175 -11.53 -23.57 -10.73
N TYR A 176 -11.32 -22.50 -9.94
CA TYR A 176 -12.34 -21.94 -9.06
C TYR A 176 -13.18 -20.86 -9.73
N GLU A 177 -14.47 -20.80 -9.36
CA GLU A 177 -15.44 -19.78 -9.78
C GLU A 177 -15.25 -18.43 -9.06
N ASN A 178 -14.12 -18.20 -8.37
CA ASN A 178 -13.91 -17.01 -7.54
C ASN A 178 -12.71 -16.15 -7.97
N CYS A 179 -12.80 -14.87 -7.61
CA CYS A 179 -11.92 -13.81 -8.06
C CYS A 179 -10.82 -13.45 -7.04
N GLU A 180 -10.68 -14.24 -5.98
CA GLU A 180 -10.04 -13.86 -4.72
C GLU A 180 -9.02 -14.90 -4.28
N ASN A 181 -7.99 -15.01 -5.10
CA ASN A 181 -6.86 -15.90 -4.90
C ASN A 181 -5.59 -15.20 -5.38
N VAL A 182 -4.44 -15.73 -4.95
CA VAL A 182 -3.12 -15.16 -5.24
C VAL A 182 -2.86 -15.06 -6.75
N TYR A 183 -3.28 -16.06 -7.54
CA TYR A 183 -3.12 -16.05 -8.99
C TYR A 183 -3.81 -14.84 -9.64
N VAL A 184 -5.08 -14.59 -9.31
CA VAL A 184 -5.83 -13.46 -9.88
C VAL A 184 -5.18 -12.12 -9.51
N GLU A 185 -4.69 -11.96 -8.29
CA GLU A 185 -4.01 -10.71 -7.87
C GLU A 185 -2.69 -10.49 -8.60
N LEU A 186 -1.87 -11.53 -8.76
CA LEU A 186 -0.62 -11.46 -9.51
C LEU A 186 -0.89 -11.23 -11.01
N ASN A 187 -1.90 -11.89 -11.57
CA ASN A 187 -2.31 -11.69 -12.97
C ASN A 187 -2.79 -10.25 -13.21
N ARG A 188 -3.64 -9.70 -12.33
CA ARG A 188 -4.08 -8.29 -12.40
C ARG A 188 -2.90 -7.33 -12.39
N TYR A 189 -1.89 -7.57 -11.55
CA TYR A 189 -0.69 -6.75 -11.55
C TYR A 189 0.08 -6.85 -12.89
N GLN A 190 0.27 -8.05 -13.44
CA GLN A 190 0.89 -8.23 -14.75
C GLN A 190 0.12 -7.52 -15.87
N CYS A 191 -1.22 -7.59 -15.85
CA CYS A 191 -2.10 -6.90 -16.78
C CYS A 191 -1.91 -5.37 -16.71
N LYS A 192 -1.90 -4.82 -15.49
CA LYS A 192 -1.66 -3.40 -15.25
C LYS A 192 -0.28 -2.96 -15.74
N GLN A 193 0.76 -3.69 -15.36
CA GLN A 193 2.13 -3.39 -15.80
C GLN A 193 2.27 -3.41 -17.33
N SER A 194 1.63 -4.38 -17.99
CA SER A 194 1.64 -4.45 -19.45
C SER A 194 0.95 -3.25 -20.08
N ALA A 195 -0.19 -2.82 -19.55
CA ALA A 195 -0.89 -1.62 -19.98
C ALA A 195 -0.06 -0.33 -19.75
N ASP A 196 0.59 -0.20 -18.59
CA ASP A 196 1.43 0.95 -18.26
C ASP A 196 2.69 1.00 -19.15
N MET A 197 3.27 -0.15 -19.49
CA MET A 197 4.39 -0.24 -20.44
C MET A 197 3.98 0.16 -21.84
N ILE A 198 2.79 -0.26 -22.29
CA ILE A 198 2.19 0.19 -23.55
C ILE A 198 2.00 1.71 -23.54
N LYS A 199 1.51 2.30 -22.46
CA LYS A 199 1.37 3.77 -22.33
C LYS A 199 2.73 4.47 -22.41
N SER A 200 3.68 4.05 -21.59
CA SER A 200 5.02 4.64 -21.50
C SER A 200 5.69 4.68 -22.88
N ARG A 201 5.59 3.59 -23.63
CA ARG A 201 6.15 3.49 -24.98
C ARG A 201 5.27 4.08 -26.06
N GLY A 202 3.96 4.08 -25.90
CA GLY A 202 3.01 4.76 -26.79
C GLY A 202 3.22 6.27 -26.82
N MET A 203 3.61 6.88 -25.70
CA MET A 203 4.02 8.31 -25.67
C MET A 203 5.24 8.58 -26.57
N TRP A 204 6.16 7.62 -26.74
CA TRP A 204 7.29 7.75 -27.68
C TRP A 204 6.86 7.75 -29.14
N PHE A 205 5.78 7.04 -29.51
CA PHE A 205 5.25 7.08 -30.88
C PHE A 205 4.65 8.46 -31.23
N SER A 206 4.10 9.17 -30.25
CA SER A 206 3.50 10.50 -30.47
C SER A 206 4.53 11.62 -30.63
N THR A 207 5.75 11.46 -30.11
CA THR A 207 6.83 12.46 -30.19
C THR A 207 7.75 12.26 -31.40
N TYR A 208 7.78 11.08 -32.01
CA TYR A 208 8.63 10.78 -33.17
C TYR A 208 7.96 11.14 -34.51
N ASN A 209 7.75 12.43 -34.74
CA ASN A 209 7.52 12.98 -36.08
C ASN A 209 8.88 13.16 -36.78
N GLY A 210 9.45 12.12 -37.39
CA GLY A 210 10.56 12.31 -38.33
C GLY A 210 11.57 11.16 -38.46
N GLY A 211 11.41 10.38 -39.52
CA GLY A 211 12.52 9.91 -40.35
C GLY A 211 13.50 8.90 -39.75
N SER A 212 13.07 7.67 -39.46
CA SER A 212 13.98 6.51 -39.35
C SER A 212 13.19 5.19 -39.35
N SER A 213 13.33 4.36 -40.40
CA SER A 213 12.59 3.11 -40.55
C SER A 213 13.08 1.95 -39.67
N SER A 214 14.30 2.02 -39.12
CA SER A 214 14.87 0.94 -38.29
C SER A 214 14.49 1.05 -36.81
N LEU A 215 14.40 2.28 -36.28
CA LEU A 215 13.98 2.54 -34.90
C LEU A 215 12.47 2.32 -34.69
N GLU A 216 11.67 2.53 -35.74
CA GLU A 216 10.22 2.24 -35.73
C GLU A 216 9.95 0.74 -35.47
N ILE A 217 10.68 -0.17 -36.14
CA ILE A 217 10.44 -1.62 -36.03
C ILE A 217 10.85 -2.15 -34.65
N GLU A 218 12.02 -1.76 -34.13
CA GLU A 218 12.51 -2.24 -32.82
C GLU A 218 11.62 -1.77 -31.66
N SER A 219 11.01 -0.58 -31.76
CA SER A 219 10.04 -0.06 -30.78
C SER A 219 8.71 -0.81 -30.84
N VAL A 220 8.24 -1.13 -32.05
CA VAL A 220 6.98 -1.87 -32.29
C VAL A 220 7.10 -3.33 -31.80
N GLU A 221 8.19 -4.04 -32.12
CA GLU A 221 8.45 -5.41 -31.64
C GLU A 221 8.51 -5.49 -30.10
N LYS A 222 9.08 -4.46 -29.48
CA LYS A 222 9.13 -4.34 -28.03
C LYS A 222 7.74 -4.20 -27.39
N ASN A 223 6.75 -3.66 -28.10
CA ASN A 223 5.37 -3.51 -27.63
C ASN A 223 4.50 -4.76 -27.83
N ASP A 224 4.79 -5.58 -28.84
CA ASP A 224 4.00 -6.77 -29.18
C ASP A 224 3.85 -7.76 -28.01
N LYS A 225 4.94 -8.02 -27.27
CA LYS A 225 4.89 -8.89 -26.09
C LYS A 225 3.92 -8.41 -25.00
N TYR A 226 3.81 -7.09 -24.79
CA TYR A 226 2.87 -6.53 -23.83
C TYR A 226 1.44 -6.54 -24.37
N CYS A 227 1.28 -6.44 -25.69
CA CYS A 227 -0.01 -6.51 -26.36
C CYS A 227 -0.64 -7.89 -26.27
N ASN A 228 0.15 -8.97 -26.38
CA ASN A 228 -0.33 -10.32 -26.13
C ASN A 228 -0.89 -10.46 -24.71
N LYS A 229 -0.16 -9.99 -23.69
CA LYS A 229 -0.66 -10.03 -22.31
C LYS A 229 -1.91 -9.18 -22.11
N VAL A 230 -1.96 -7.95 -22.65
CA VAL A 230 -3.17 -7.10 -22.55
C VAL A 230 -4.39 -7.75 -23.22
N LYS A 231 -4.20 -8.48 -24.33
CA LYS A 231 -5.29 -9.23 -24.97
C LYS A 231 -5.76 -10.39 -24.12
N GLU A 232 -4.85 -11.21 -23.59
CA GLU A 232 -5.18 -12.27 -22.64
C GLU A 232 -5.97 -11.71 -21.46
N CYS A 233 -5.49 -10.62 -20.87
CA CYS A 233 -6.15 -9.91 -19.77
C CYS A 233 -7.53 -9.36 -20.15
N SER A 234 -7.77 -8.99 -21.42
CA SER A 234 -9.10 -8.54 -21.87
C SER A 234 -10.12 -9.67 -22.01
N LEU A 235 -9.65 -10.91 -22.12
CA LEU A 235 -10.47 -12.11 -22.19
C LEU A 235 -10.66 -12.77 -20.82
N ASP A 236 -9.86 -12.39 -19.83
CA ASP A 236 -9.97 -12.90 -18.46
C ASP A 236 -11.20 -12.29 -17.75
N PRO A 237 -12.24 -13.08 -17.43
CA PRO A 237 -13.44 -12.57 -16.74
C PRO A 237 -13.16 -12.06 -15.33
N TRP A 238 -11.99 -12.37 -14.77
CA TRP A 238 -11.56 -11.95 -13.44
C TRP A 238 -10.71 -10.68 -13.43
N ASN A 239 -10.31 -10.21 -14.62
CA ASN A 239 -9.58 -8.97 -14.77
C ASN A 239 -10.56 -7.79 -14.93
N ILE A 240 -10.59 -6.93 -13.91
CA ILE A 240 -11.48 -5.76 -13.84
C ILE A 240 -10.85 -4.48 -14.39
N LEU A 241 -9.67 -4.57 -15.00
CA LEU A 241 -8.94 -3.40 -15.50
C LEU A 241 -9.56 -2.88 -16.81
N PRO A 242 -9.76 -1.55 -16.97
CA PRO A 242 -10.23 -0.98 -18.22
C PRO A 242 -9.09 -0.97 -19.26
N LEU A 243 -9.06 -1.98 -20.15
CA LEU A 243 -7.98 -2.17 -21.13
C LEU A 243 -8.28 -1.62 -22.53
N SER A 244 -9.44 -1.00 -22.76
CA SER A 244 -9.89 -0.56 -24.09
C SER A 244 -8.88 0.32 -24.83
N LYS A 245 -8.29 1.31 -24.15
CA LYS A 245 -7.26 2.19 -24.73
C LYS A 245 -5.96 1.46 -25.05
N SER A 246 -5.54 0.54 -24.18
CA SER A 246 -4.34 -0.28 -24.41
C SER A 246 -4.56 -1.24 -25.59
N LEU A 247 -5.75 -1.80 -25.72
CA LEU A 247 -6.14 -2.64 -26.87
C LEU A 247 -6.13 -1.87 -28.19
N GLN A 248 -6.60 -0.62 -28.19
CA GLN A 248 -6.50 0.25 -29.37
C GLN A 248 -5.04 0.50 -29.79
N HIS A 249 -4.16 0.75 -28.82
CA HIS A 249 -2.73 0.87 -29.10
C HIS A 249 -2.16 -0.42 -29.68
N CYS A 250 -2.56 -1.57 -29.13
CA CYS A 250 -2.12 -2.86 -29.61
C CYS A 250 -2.59 -3.16 -31.03
N GLU A 251 -3.80 -2.74 -31.43
CA GLU A 251 -4.25 -2.89 -32.81
C GLU A 251 -3.36 -2.11 -33.79
N ILE A 252 -2.84 -0.95 -33.39
CA ILE A 252 -1.90 -0.15 -34.18
C ILE A 252 -0.54 -0.86 -34.29
N VAL A 253 -0.01 -1.35 -33.18
CA VAL A 253 1.25 -2.13 -33.15
C VAL A 253 1.15 -3.30 -34.13
N GLU A 254 0.07 -4.08 -34.06
CA GLU A 254 -0.15 -5.20 -34.99
C GLU A 254 -0.32 -4.75 -36.44
N ALA A 255 -0.96 -3.60 -36.68
CA ALA A 255 -1.10 -3.06 -38.03
C ALA A 255 0.26 -2.73 -38.64
N LEU A 256 1.15 -2.13 -37.84
CA LEU A 256 2.51 -1.74 -38.26
C LEU A 256 3.45 -2.93 -38.43
N GLN A 257 3.21 -4.06 -37.75
CA GLN A 257 4.00 -5.30 -37.93
C GLN A 257 3.57 -6.15 -39.11
N SER A 258 2.36 -5.92 -39.62
CA SER A 258 1.80 -6.75 -40.68
C SER A 258 2.61 -6.67 -41.99
N ASP A 259 2.69 -7.80 -42.71
CA ASP A 259 3.24 -7.84 -44.06
C ASP A 259 2.47 -6.96 -45.04
N PHE A 260 1.18 -6.71 -44.75
CA PHE A 260 0.35 -5.72 -45.44
C PHE A 260 0.97 -4.31 -45.36
N TYR A 261 1.34 -3.84 -44.16
CA TYR A 261 1.97 -2.54 -43.97
C TYR A 261 3.33 -2.46 -44.67
N ARG A 262 4.16 -3.50 -44.50
CA ARG A 262 5.50 -3.58 -45.11
C ARG A 262 5.42 -3.52 -46.64
N CYS A 263 4.45 -4.23 -47.22
CA CYS A 263 4.20 -4.22 -48.66
C CYS A 263 3.82 -2.82 -49.16
N LEU A 264 2.87 -2.15 -48.50
CA LEU A 264 2.41 -0.82 -48.91
C LEU A 264 3.45 0.28 -48.71
N LYS A 265 4.29 0.20 -47.67
CA LYS A 265 5.45 1.09 -47.50
C LYS A 265 6.40 1.07 -48.69
N THR A 266 6.49 -0.08 -49.36
CA THR A 266 7.45 -0.31 -50.45
C THR A 266 6.84 -0.11 -51.84
N HIS A 267 5.56 -0.44 -52.00
CA HIS A 267 4.92 -0.55 -53.31
C HIS A 267 3.62 0.26 -53.45
N GLY A 268 3.28 1.12 -52.50
CA GLY A 268 1.98 1.78 -52.48
C GLY A 268 1.83 2.94 -51.51
N SER A 269 0.57 3.21 -51.13
CA SER A 269 0.19 4.18 -50.11
C SER A 269 -0.70 3.51 -49.06
N LEU A 270 -0.51 3.92 -47.80
CA LEU A 270 -1.29 3.44 -46.66
C LEU A 270 -2.63 4.18 -46.52
N HIS A 271 -2.72 5.43 -46.97
CA HIS A 271 -3.96 6.21 -46.86
C HIS A 271 -4.09 7.26 -47.98
N PRO A 272 -5.11 7.16 -48.85
CA PRO A 272 -5.96 5.98 -49.04
C PRO A 272 -5.13 4.77 -49.50
N VAL A 273 -5.57 3.57 -49.12
CA VAL A 273 -4.86 2.32 -49.45
C VAL A 273 -4.83 2.13 -50.96
N SER A 274 -3.63 2.05 -51.52
CA SER A 274 -3.38 1.80 -52.93
C SER A 274 -2.04 1.12 -53.14
N ILE A 275 -1.91 0.34 -54.21
CA ILE A 275 -0.65 -0.29 -54.63
C ILE A 275 -0.40 0.05 -56.10
N GLU A 276 0.87 0.25 -56.46
CA GLU A 276 1.26 0.55 -57.84
C GLU A 276 0.71 -0.50 -58.82
N GLY A 277 0.11 -0.02 -59.90
CA GLY A 277 -0.53 -0.88 -60.90
C GLY A 277 -2.04 -1.09 -60.71
N CYS A 278 -2.64 -0.54 -59.64
CA CYS A 278 -4.08 -0.52 -59.44
C CYS A 278 -4.68 0.89 -59.61
N SER A 279 -5.83 0.98 -60.27
CA SER A 279 -6.58 2.24 -60.46
C SER A 279 -7.53 2.50 -59.28
N ILE A 280 -7.73 3.77 -58.91
CA ILE A 280 -8.38 4.23 -57.64
C ILE A 280 -9.92 4.02 -57.62
N ASN A 281 -10.53 3.44 -58.66
CA ASN A 281 -11.99 3.23 -58.76
C ASN A 281 -12.50 2.03 -57.93
N TYR A 282 -13.81 1.76 -57.92
CA TYR A 282 -14.45 0.70 -57.10
C TYR A 282 -13.85 -0.73 -57.21
N SER A 283 -13.09 -1.03 -58.27
CA SER A 283 -12.32 -2.26 -58.48
C SER A 283 -10.96 -2.29 -57.75
N ASN A 284 -10.62 -1.23 -57.01
CA ASN A 284 -9.33 -1.03 -56.35
C ASN A 284 -9.05 -2.09 -55.28
N ARG A 285 -10.04 -2.54 -54.51
CA ARG A 285 -9.80 -3.49 -53.40
C ARG A 285 -9.30 -4.85 -53.88
N ASP A 286 -9.97 -5.46 -54.85
CA ASP A 286 -9.59 -6.79 -55.37
C ASP A 286 -8.31 -6.72 -56.19
N CYS A 287 -8.12 -5.62 -56.95
CA CYS A 287 -6.84 -5.34 -57.60
C CYS A 287 -5.71 -5.27 -56.56
N VAL A 288 -5.86 -4.46 -55.52
CA VAL A 288 -4.85 -4.30 -54.45
C VAL A 288 -4.58 -5.64 -53.79
N LYS A 289 -5.60 -6.46 -53.49
CA LYS A 289 -5.41 -7.79 -52.89
C LYS A 289 -4.59 -8.71 -53.79
N THR A 290 -4.96 -8.85 -55.07
CA THR A 290 -4.26 -9.73 -56.01
C THR A 290 -2.84 -9.25 -56.28
N THR A 291 -2.65 -7.94 -56.50
CA THR A 291 -1.34 -7.36 -56.76
C THR A 291 -0.43 -7.42 -55.52
N MET A 292 -0.99 -7.24 -54.33
CA MET A 292 -0.26 -7.41 -53.06
C MET A 292 0.19 -8.86 -52.86
N ALA A 293 -0.69 -9.83 -53.08
CA ALA A 293 -0.33 -11.25 -53.02
C ALA A 293 0.79 -11.60 -54.02
N ALA A 294 0.71 -11.07 -55.24
CA ALA A 294 1.70 -11.32 -56.28
C ALA A 294 3.06 -10.68 -56.00
N ARG A 295 3.10 -9.48 -55.41
CA ARG A 295 4.35 -8.73 -55.16
C ARG A 295 4.99 -9.07 -53.82
N CYS A 296 4.19 -9.34 -52.81
CA CYS A 296 4.62 -9.41 -51.41
C CYS A 296 4.34 -10.78 -50.76
N GLY A 297 3.75 -11.73 -51.48
CA GLY A 297 3.46 -13.08 -50.98
C GLY A 297 2.08 -13.20 -50.31
N SER A 298 1.70 -14.44 -49.99
CA SER A 298 0.41 -14.77 -49.38
C SER A 298 0.23 -14.14 -47.99
N ASP A 299 1.32 -13.96 -47.25
CA ASP A 299 1.27 -13.47 -45.86
C ASP A 299 0.78 -12.01 -45.79
N ALA A 300 1.08 -11.20 -46.81
CA ALA A 300 0.61 -9.83 -46.94
C ALA A 300 -0.92 -9.71 -47.09
N VAL A 301 -1.62 -10.80 -47.43
CA VAL A 301 -3.07 -10.80 -47.69
C VAL A 301 -3.89 -11.66 -46.73
N VAL A 302 -3.28 -12.24 -45.69
CA VAL A 302 -3.95 -13.10 -44.69
C VAL A 302 -5.12 -12.40 -44.00
N ASP A 303 -4.95 -11.13 -43.61
CA ASP A 303 -5.98 -10.32 -42.94
C ASP A 303 -6.39 -9.10 -43.80
N PHE A 304 -6.37 -9.28 -45.13
CA PHE A 304 -6.43 -8.19 -46.10
C PHE A 304 -7.62 -7.24 -45.88
N ASN A 305 -8.85 -7.79 -45.78
CA ASN A 305 -10.06 -6.96 -45.71
C ASN A 305 -10.05 -6.06 -44.46
N ARG A 306 -9.71 -6.63 -43.30
CA ARG A 306 -9.62 -5.89 -42.04
C ARG A 306 -8.57 -4.78 -42.13
N ARG A 307 -7.36 -5.10 -42.63
CA ARG A 307 -6.26 -4.12 -42.74
C ARG A 307 -6.56 -3.04 -43.78
N TYR A 308 -7.09 -3.41 -44.94
CA TYR A 308 -7.51 -2.49 -45.99
C TYR A 308 -8.54 -1.48 -45.48
N GLU A 309 -9.55 -1.93 -44.74
CA GLU A 309 -10.54 -1.03 -44.14
C GLU A 309 -9.97 -0.20 -43.00
N TRP A 310 -9.10 -0.78 -42.16
CA TRP A 310 -8.50 -0.09 -41.02
C TRP A 310 -7.63 1.08 -41.46
N PHE A 311 -6.73 0.86 -42.44
CA PHE A 311 -5.84 1.91 -42.96
C PHE A 311 -6.59 2.97 -43.79
N ASN A 312 -7.70 2.62 -44.45
CA ASN A 312 -8.57 3.61 -45.10
C ASN A 312 -9.42 4.41 -44.11
N ARG A 313 -9.73 3.87 -42.92
CA ARG A 313 -10.46 4.59 -41.87
C ARG A 313 -9.54 5.44 -41.00
N ASN A 314 -8.31 4.98 -40.75
CA ASN A 314 -7.36 5.59 -39.83
C ASN A 314 -6.17 6.18 -40.59
N ASN A 315 -6.11 7.51 -40.70
CA ASN A 315 -4.92 8.19 -41.17
C ASN A 315 -3.84 8.18 -40.06
N LEU A 316 -2.81 7.36 -40.22
CA LEU A 316 -1.74 7.15 -39.22
C LEU A 316 -1.17 8.46 -38.65
N ASN A 317 -0.95 9.49 -39.47
CA ASN A 317 -0.39 10.78 -39.01
C ASN A 317 -1.36 11.53 -38.07
N GLN A 318 -2.68 11.41 -38.30
CA GLN A 318 -3.70 12.00 -37.43
C GLN A 318 -4.01 11.09 -36.23
N THR A 319 -4.06 9.78 -36.44
CA THR A 319 -4.32 8.76 -35.41
C THR A 319 -3.23 8.78 -34.34
N LEU A 320 -1.94 8.83 -34.73
CA LEU A 320 -0.80 8.94 -33.82
C LEU A 320 -0.77 10.27 -33.07
N GLY A 321 -1.14 11.39 -33.70
CA GLY A 321 -1.22 12.70 -33.06
C GLY A 321 -2.38 12.84 -32.05
N ASN A 322 -3.47 12.10 -32.26
CA ASN A 322 -4.65 12.10 -31.39
C ASN A 322 -4.60 11.03 -30.28
N LEU A 323 -3.64 10.10 -30.34
CA LEU A 323 -3.34 9.11 -29.30
C LEU A 323 -2.60 9.75 -28.13
N ARG A 324 -3.20 10.77 -27.51
CA ARG A 324 -2.93 10.99 -26.09
C ARG A 324 -3.53 9.82 -25.34
N ILE A 325 -2.68 8.85 -25.00
CA ILE A 325 -3.01 7.77 -24.07
C ILE A 325 -3.10 8.39 -22.67
N ASP A 326 -4.15 9.17 -22.47
CA ASP A 326 -4.49 9.69 -21.16
C ASP A 326 -5.26 8.58 -20.45
N THR A 327 -4.55 7.77 -19.67
CA THR A 327 -5.17 6.84 -18.74
C THR A 327 -5.67 7.62 -17.53
N ASN A 328 -6.67 8.48 -17.74
CA ASN A 328 -7.53 8.81 -16.64
C ASN A 328 -8.33 7.52 -16.35
N TYR A 329 -7.79 6.71 -15.44
CA TYR A 329 -8.36 5.43 -14.96
C TYR A 329 -9.70 5.61 -14.22
N SER A 330 -10.33 6.79 -14.34
CA SER A 330 -11.57 7.18 -13.66
C SER A 330 -12.84 6.66 -14.35
N SER A 331 -12.78 6.14 -15.57
CA SER A 331 -13.91 5.42 -16.18
C SER A 331 -13.87 3.95 -15.78
N PHE A 332 -13.96 3.70 -14.47
CA PHE A 332 -14.50 2.46 -13.96
C PHE A 332 -16.00 2.48 -14.34
N ASP A 333 -16.38 2.00 -15.52
CA ASP A 333 -17.81 1.76 -15.79
C ASP A 333 -18.17 0.37 -15.27
N GLU A 334 -19.25 0.35 -14.50
CA GLU A 334 -19.95 -0.81 -13.94
C GLU A 334 -19.06 -2.00 -13.56
N GLN A 335 -18.42 -1.90 -12.39
CA GLN A 335 -18.02 -3.10 -11.64
C GLN A 335 -19.28 -3.94 -11.47
N ASN A 336 -19.40 -5.01 -12.26
CA ASN A 336 -20.20 -6.14 -11.86
C ASN A 336 -19.66 -6.54 -10.49
N ASN A 337 -20.45 -6.30 -9.44
CA ASN A 337 -20.29 -6.97 -8.16
C ASN A 337 -20.41 -8.45 -8.48
N GLN A 338 -19.27 -9.09 -8.73
CA GLN A 338 -19.17 -10.51 -9.04
C GLN A 338 -19.70 -11.20 -7.79
N LYS A 339 -20.95 -11.65 -7.86
CA LYS A 339 -21.55 -12.41 -6.78
C LYS A 339 -20.79 -13.72 -6.73
N ASN A 340 -20.08 -13.99 -5.63
CA ASN A 340 -19.33 -15.23 -5.42
C ASN A 340 -20.25 -16.46 -5.26
N GLY A 341 -21.50 -16.39 -5.71
CA GLY A 341 -22.47 -17.48 -5.69
C GLY A 341 -22.92 -17.93 -4.30
N ILE A 342 -22.61 -17.18 -3.24
CA ILE A 342 -23.04 -17.50 -1.87
C ILE A 342 -24.55 -17.28 -1.74
N ILE A 343 -25.26 -18.33 -1.34
CA ILE A 343 -26.71 -18.33 -1.13
C ILE A 343 -26.97 -18.47 0.37
N GLU A 344 -27.95 -17.73 0.88
CA GLU A 344 -28.37 -17.86 2.28
C GLU A 344 -28.95 -19.25 2.58
N ASP A 345 -28.61 -19.78 3.75
CA ASP A 345 -29.29 -20.93 4.34
C ASP A 345 -29.23 -20.85 5.87
N THR A 346 -29.74 -21.88 6.55
CA THR A 346 -29.82 -21.91 8.02
C THR A 346 -28.47 -21.98 8.72
N GLU A 347 -27.43 -22.52 8.08
CA GLU A 347 -26.10 -22.64 8.66
C GLU A 347 -25.26 -21.38 8.38
N VAL A 348 -25.30 -20.90 7.14
CA VAL A 348 -24.53 -19.75 6.64
C VAL A 348 -25.15 -18.42 7.06
N GLY A 349 -26.47 -18.34 7.22
CA GLY A 349 -27.19 -17.13 7.65
C GLY A 349 -27.67 -16.25 6.48
N LYS A 350 -28.65 -15.39 6.78
CA LYS A 350 -29.31 -14.50 5.79
C LYS A 350 -28.39 -13.39 5.28
N CYS A 351 -27.53 -12.87 6.15
CA CYS A 351 -26.66 -11.75 5.81
C CYS A 351 -25.34 -12.16 5.17
N ALA A 352 -25.03 -13.45 5.09
CA ALA A 352 -23.78 -13.93 4.53
C ALA A 352 -23.50 -13.46 3.10
N PRO A 353 -24.46 -13.43 2.15
CA PRO A 353 -24.17 -12.95 0.80
C PRO A 353 -23.73 -11.48 0.75
N VAL A 354 -24.32 -10.62 1.58
CA VAL A 354 -23.97 -9.19 1.61
C VAL A 354 -22.72 -8.93 2.46
N VAL A 355 -22.49 -9.71 3.51
CA VAL A 355 -21.24 -9.69 4.28
C VAL A 355 -20.07 -10.12 3.39
N ASP A 356 -20.25 -11.17 2.59
CA ASP A 356 -19.25 -11.67 1.67
C ASP A 356 -18.88 -10.63 0.60
N GLU A 357 -19.88 -9.93 0.06
CA GLU A 357 -19.67 -8.80 -0.85
C GLU A 357 -18.83 -7.68 -0.19
N LEU A 358 -19.05 -7.39 1.10
CA LEU A 358 -18.25 -6.42 1.83
C LEU A 358 -16.81 -6.90 2.02
N VAL A 359 -16.61 -8.17 2.40
CA VAL A 359 -15.27 -8.78 2.52
C VAL A 359 -14.53 -8.61 1.20
N THR A 360 -15.15 -8.95 0.07
CA THR A 360 -14.54 -8.80 -1.26
C THR A 360 -14.08 -7.40 -1.58
N LEU A 361 -14.85 -6.39 -1.18
CA LEU A 361 -14.49 -4.99 -1.43
C LEU A 361 -13.30 -4.55 -0.56
N LEU A 362 -13.22 -5.04 0.69
CA LEU A 362 -12.15 -4.72 1.64
C LEU A 362 -10.85 -5.48 1.35
N SER A 363 -10.92 -6.64 0.70
CA SER A 363 -9.75 -7.47 0.36
C SER A 363 -8.87 -6.88 -0.75
N ARG A 364 -9.42 -6.01 -1.61
CA ARG A 364 -8.73 -5.55 -2.83
C ARG A 364 -7.64 -4.52 -2.53
N ARG A 365 -6.37 -4.88 -2.76
CA ARG A 365 -5.20 -3.97 -2.63
C ARG A 365 -4.90 -3.17 -3.91
N ILE A 366 -5.20 -3.75 -5.09
CA ILE A 366 -4.84 -3.16 -6.39
C ILE A 366 -6.05 -2.43 -6.96
N SER A 367 -6.25 -1.16 -6.60
CA SER A 367 -7.09 -0.29 -7.43
C SER A 367 -6.54 1.12 -7.49
N ASP A 368 -6.40 1.64 -8.71
CA ASP A 368 -6.06 3.04 -8.95
C ASP A 368 -7.20 4.00 -8.61
N ASP A 369 -8.37 3.47 -8.21
CA ASP A 369 -9.50 4.26 -7.71
C ASP A 369 -9.98 3.74 -6.34
N PHE A 370 -9.06 3.76 -5.36
CA PHE A 370 -9.37 3.53 -3.94
C PHE A 370 -10.67 4.25 -3.52
N ARG A 371 -10.89 5.47 -4.02
CA ARG A 371 -12.06 6.29 -3.68
C ARG A 371 -13.38 5.69 -4.16
N LYS A 372 -13.42 5.08 -5.34
CA LYS A 372 -14.62 4.39 -5.84
C LYS A 372 -14.87 3.09 -5.09
N LEU A 373 -13.83 2.32 -4.77
CA LEU A 373 -13.97 1.11 -3.94
C LEU A 373 -14.57 1.44 -2.57
N PHE A 374 -14.05 2.47 -1.90
CA PHE A 374 -14.58 2.91 -0.60
C PHE A 374 -16.05 3.34 -0.67
N ARG A 375 -16.50 3.94 -1.77
CA ARG A 375 -17.93 4.28 -1.95
C ARG A 375 -18.80 3.04 -2.03
N ILE A 376 -18.41 2.06 -2.83
CA ILE A 376 -19.16 0.81 -2.98
C ILE A 376 -19.14 0.05 -1.66
N ALA A 377 -17.99 0.00 -0.98
CA ALA A 377 -17.88 -0.57 0.35
C ALA A 377 -18.83 0.11 1.36
N ASN A 378 -18.96 1.45 1.32
CA ASN A 378 -19.89 2.18 2.17
C ASN A 378 -21.37 1.84 1.89
N GLU A 379 -21.75 1.74 0.61
CA GLU A 379 -23.10 1.32 0.20
C GLU A 379 -23.40 -0.12 0.64
N THR A 380 -22.45 -1.04 0.49
CA THR A 380 -22.56 -2.42 0.97
C THR A 380 -22.64 -2.48 2.49
N CYS A 381 -21.91 -1.61 3.18
CA CYS A 381 -21.95 -1.46 4.62
C CYS A 381 -23.37 -1.14 5.14
N ALA A 382 -24.05 -0.19 4.51
CA ALA A 382 -25.45 0.11 4.84
C ALA A 382 -26.36 -1.11 4.67
N ARG A 383 -26.17 -1.89 3.60
CA ARG A 383 -26.94 -3.11 3.37
C ARG A 383 -26.65 -4.22 4.40
N VAL A 384 -25.41 -4.38 4.85
CA VAL A 384 -25.07 -5.33 5.93
C VAL A 384 -25.78 -4.94 7.23
N MET A 385 -25.73 -3.65 7.56
CA MET A 385 -26.37 -3.08 8.74
C MET A 385 -27.89 -3.27 8.73
N ASP A 386 -28.53 -2.96 7.60
CA ASP A 386 -29.98 -3.14 7.39
C ASP A 386 -30.37 -4.62 7.46
N CYS A 387 -29.54 -5.52 6.94
CA CYS A 387 -29.78 -6.96 6.99
C CYS A 387 -29.85 -7.46 8.44
N TYR A 388 -28.85 -7.18 9.26
CA TYR A 388 -28.85 -7.61 10.67
C TYR A 388 -29.93 -6.89 11.50
N GLU A 389 -30.25 -5.64 11.18
CA GLU A 389 -31.39 -4.94 11.78
C GLU A 389 -32.72 -5.64 11.49
N SER A 390 -32.93 -6.09 10.25
CA SER A 390 -34.15 -6.78 9.85
C SER A 390 -34.37 -8.13 10.55
N ILE A 391 -33.29 -8.78 11.00
CA ILE A 391 -33.37 -10.03 11.79
C ILE A 391 -33.82 -9.73 13.23
N GLY A 392 -33.35 -8.64 13.82
CA GLY A 392 -33.87 -8.10 15.09
C GLY A 392 -33.58 -8.91 16.36
N THR A 393 -32.87 -10.04 16.29
CA THR A 393 -32.49 -10.82 17.49
C THR A 393 -31.36 -10.14 18.27
N PRO A 394 -31.19 -10.42 19.58
CA PRO A 394 -30.09 -9.86 20.37
C PRO A 394 -28.70 -10.09 19.74
N GLU A 395 -28.48 -11.27 19.17
CA GLU A 395 -27.26 -11.64 18.46
C GLU A 395 -27.09 -10.86 17.15
N ALA A 396 -28.16 -10.71 16.36
CA ALA A 396 -28.12 -9.91 15.14
C ALA A 396 -27.86 -8.43 15.44
N LEU A 397 -28.47 -7.87 16.49
CA LEU A 397 -28.23 -6.50 16.93
C LEU A 397 -26.79 -6.30 17.46
N LYS A 398 -26.18 -7.34 18.04
CA LYS A 398 -24.75 -7.32 18.40
C LYS A 398 -23.87 -7.27 17.15
N LEU A 399 -24.15 -8.09 16.13
CA LEU A 399 -23.44 -8.08 14.86
C LEU A 399 -23.61 -6.73 14.13
N LYS A 400 -24.83 -6.17 14.12
CA LYS A 400 -25.10 -4.80 13.63
C LYS A 400 -24.16 -3.79 14.29
N LYS A 401 -24.00 -3.82 15.62
CA LYS A 401 -23.07 -2.91 16.31
C LYS A 401 -21.61 -3.13 15.91
N SER A 402 -21.17 -4.37 15.71
CA SER A 402 -19.82 -4.68 15.21
C SER A 402 -19.59 -4.11 13.81
N TYR A 403 -20.54 -4.31 12.89
CA TYR A 403 -20.47 -3.75 11.54
C TYR A 403 -20.58 -2.23 11.52
N GLN A 404 -21.30 -1.59 12.44
CA GLN A 404 -21.32 -0.12 12.55
C GLN A 404 -19.90 0.43 12.69
N SER A 405 -19.08 -0.18 13.55
CA SER A 405 -17.69 0.24 13.76
C SER A 405 -16.84 0.12 12.48
N ILE A 406 -17.02 -0.96 11.72
CA ILE A 406 -16.37 -1.15 10.42
C ILE A 406 -16.83 -0.06 9.44
N CYS A 407 -18.15 0.14 9.35
CA CYS A 407 -18.75 1.06 8.39
C CYS A 407 -18.44 2.52 8.69
N ASP A 408 -18.36 2.91 9.96
CA ASP A 408 -17.94 4.25 10.35
C ASP A 408 -16.54 4.56 9.83
N LYS A 409 -15.61 3.60 9.85
CA LYS A 409 -14.27 3.80 9.30
C LYS A 409 -14.22 3.84 7.79
N VAL A 410 -14.98 2.96 7.13
CA VAL A 410 -15.12 2.94 5.67
C VAL A 410 -15.68 4.29 5.21
N GLU A 411 -16.72 4.80 5.87
CA GLU A 411 -17.31 6.12 5.61
C GLU A 411 -16.30 7.24 5.88
N PHE A 412 -15.61 7.20 7.03
CA PHE A 412 -14.59 8.20 7.41
C PHE A 412 -13.45 8.30 6.40
N SER A 413 -13.00 7.16 5.86
CA SER A 413 -11.96 7.09 4.82
C SER A 413 -12.51 7.49 3.44
N CYS A 414 -13.72 7.03 3.10
CA CYS A 414 -14.39 7.37 1.84
C CYS A 414 -14.56 8.88 1.69
N ASP A 415 -14.97 9.57 2.76
CA ASP A 415 -15.22 11.00 2.75
C ASP A 415 -13.97 11.85 2.99
N ASP A 416 -12.79 11.24 3.14
CA ASP A 416 -11.50 11.92 3.33
C ASP A 416 -11.51 12.83 4.57
N LEU A 417 -12.10 12.33 5.67
CA LEU A 417 -12.16 13.04 6.95
C LEU A 417 -10.82 13.00 7.69
N ASP A 418 -10.02 11.96 7.47
CA ASP A 418 -8.66 11.82 8.02
C ASP A 418 -7.72 12.92 7.50
N GLY A 419 -7.68 13.12 6.17
CA GLY A 419 -6.91 14.19 5.55
C GLY A 419 -7.40 15.58 5.96
N CYS A 420 -8.72 15.77 6.06
CA CYS A 420 -9.32 17.01 6.54
C CYS A 420 -8.91 17.33 7.98
N LEU A 421 -8.97 16.34 8.89
CA LEU A 421 -8.62 16.50 10.30
C LEU A 421 -7.12 16.76 10.49
N THR A 422 -6.27 16.03 9.77
CA THR A 422 -4.81 16.24 9.77
C THR A 422 -4.45 17.66 9.33
N SER A 423 -5.04 18.11 8.22
CA SER A 423 -4.83 19.47 7.70
C SER A 423 -5.32 20.55 8.69
N PHE A 424 -6.44 20.31 9.38
CA PHE A 424 -6.95 21.22 10.40
C PHE A 424 -5.96 21.38 11.57
N TYR A 425 -5.45 20.27 12.11
CA TYR A 425 -4.50 20.31 13.23
C TYR A 425 -3.19 21.02 12.87
N SER A 426 -2.66 20.78 11.66
CA SER A 426 -1.47 21.49 11.15
C SER A 426 -1.71 23.01 11.10
N LYS A 427 -2.84 23.47 10.52
CA LYS A 427 -3.13 24.91 10.43
C LYS A 427 -3.42 25.59 11.77
N GLN A 428 -4.02 24.87 12.71
CA GLN A 428 -4.18 25.34 14.09
C GLN A 428 -2.82 25.50 14.80
N ARG A 429 -1.86 24.62 14.52
CA ARG A 429 -0.51 24.73 15.08
C ARG A 429 0.20 25.97 14.58
N GLU A 430 0.10 26.27 13.28
CA GLU A 430 0.62 27.49 12.63
C GLU A 430 -0.08 28.79 13.10
N GLY A 431 -1.20 28.69 13.84
CA GLY A 431 -1.96 29.86 14.30
C GLY A 431 -2.82 30.50 13.21
N ALA A 432 -3.00 29.83 12.07
CA ALA A 432 -3.76 30.35 10.94
C ALA A 432 -5.29 30.34 11.16
N TYR A 433 -5.76 29.55 12.11
CA TYR A 433 -7.16 29.51 12.55
C TYR A 433 -7.21 29.65 14.06
N ASP A 434 -7.96 30.62 14.57
CA ASP A 434 -8.07 30.91 16.01
C ASP A 434 -9.35 30.27 16.57
N VAL A 435 -9.38 28.94 16.67
CA VAL A 435 -10.32 28.22 17.54
C VAL A 435 -9.61 28.08 18.88
N ASP A 436 -10.32 28.02 20.03
CA ASP A 436 -9.67 27.88 21.34
C ASP A 436 -8.71 26.68 21.35
N LYS A 437 -7.44 26.98 21.07
CA LYS A 437 -6.38 26.00 20.74
C LYS A 437 -6.10 25.09 21.93
N LYS A 438 -6.50 25.48 23.14
CA LYS A 438 -6.28 24.67 24.33
C LYS A 438 -7.29 23.53 24.43
N ASP A 439 -8.50 23.73 23.93
CA ASP A 439 -9.59 22.78 24.11
C ASP A 439 -9.55 21.68 23.05
N ILE A 440 -9.38 22.03 21.78
CA ILE A 440 -9.35 21.07 20.65
C ILE A 440 -8.10 20.16 20.63
N PHE A 441 -7.01 20.57 21.30
CA PHE A 441 -5.80 19.76 21.51
C PHE A 441 -5.80 19.08 22.89
N SER A 442 -6.87 19.24 23.68
CA SER A 442 -6.92 18.63 25.01
C SER A 442 -6.94 17.10 24.92
N ARG A 443 -6.16 16.44 25.78
CA ARG A 443 -6.25 14.99 26.01
C ARG A 443 -7.50 14.60 26.83
N ASN A 444 -8.14 15.57 27.49
CA ASN A 444 -9.43 15.33 28.14
C ASN A 444 -10.53 15.31 27.06
N LEU A 445 -11.11 14.14 26.82
CA LEU A 445 -12.09 13.90 25.78
C LEU A 445 -13.34 14.79 25.88
N THR A 446 -13.82 15.05 27.09
CA THR A 446 -14.96 15.95 27.32
C THR A 446 -14.62 17.39 26.92
N ARG A 447 -13.42 17.86 27.27
CA ARG A 447 -12.94 19.18 26.91
C ARG A 447 -12.70 19.31 25.40
N LYS A 448 -12.09 18.28 24.79
CA LYS A 448 -11.87 18.18 23.35
C LYS A 448 -13.19 18.26 22.58
N ARG A 449 -14.17 17.46 23.01
CA ARG A 449 -15.54 17.47 22.49
C ARG A 449 -16.16 18.86 22.57
N GLY A 450 -16.12 19.49 23.75
CA GLY A 450 -16.61 20.85 23.96
C GLY A 450 -15.95 21.86 23.00
N GLY A 451 -14.63 21.75 22.82
CA GLY A 451 -13.88 22.59 21.88
C GLY A 451 -14.33 22.44 20.42
N PHE A 452 -14.55 21.21 19.94
CA PHE A 452 -15.05 20.98 18.58
C PHE A 452 -16.50 21.47 18.39
N LEU A 453 -17.37 21.28 19.37
CA LEU A 453 -18.77 21.72 19.29
C LEU A 453 -18.87 23.26 19.32
N ALA A 454 -18.20 23.91 20.28
CA ALA A 454 -18.14 25.37 20.34
C ALA A 454 -17.43 25.98 19.13
N GLY A 455 -16.45 25.26 18.57
CA GLY A 455 -15.67 25.65 17.39
C GLY A 455 -16.31 25.33 16.04
N GLN A 456 -17.52 24.77 15.98
CA GLN A 456 -18.12 24.22 14.75
C GLN A 456 -18.09 25.20 13.58
N SER A 457 -18.55 26.44 13.75
CA SER A 457 -18.57 27.43 12.66
C SER A 457 -17.17 27.70 12.08
N LYS A 458 -16.14 27.75 12.94
CA LYS A 458 -14.75 27.96 12.52
C LYS A 458 -14.16 26.73 11.83
N PHE A 459 -14.46 25.52 12.33
CA PHE A 459 -14.07 24.27 11.69
C PHE A 459 -14.74 24.12 10.31
N MET A 460 -16.03 24.42 10.21
CA MET A 460 -16.77 24.38 8.93
C MET A 460 -16.21 25.39 7.92
N LYS A 461 -15.86 26.61 8.35
CA LYS A 461 -15.19 27.60 7.50
C LYS A 461 -13.82 27.11 6.99
N PHE A 462 -13.06 26.40 7.83
CA PHE A 462 -11.83 25.73 7.39
C PHE A 462 -12.14 24.66 6.34
N ALA A 463 -13.12 23.79 6.63
CA ALA A 463 -13.48 22.69 5.77
C ALA A 463 -13.93 23.17 4.38
N GLU A 464 -14.69 24.27 4.30
CA GLU A 464 -15.14 24.90 3.06
C GLU A 464 -14.01 25.15 2.05
N GLY A 465 -12.88 25.67 2.53
CA GLY A 465 -11.73 26.06 1.71
C GLY A 465 -10.63 25.00 1.59
N ARG A 466 -10.57 24.01 2.48
CA ARG A 466 -9.42 23.10 2.59
C ARG A 466 -9.75 21.61 2.52
N CYS A 467 -11.00 21.21 2.73
CA CYS A 467 -11.41 19.80 2.67
C CYS A 467 -12.12 19.48 1.35
N THR A 468 -12.16 18.18 1.01
CA THR A 468 -12.80 17.72 -0.23
C THR A 468 -14.30 18.00 -0.23
N LYS A 469 -14.91 18.02 -1.42
CA LYS A 469 -16.38 18.23 -1.56
C LYS A 469 -17.19 17.22 -0.74
N ARG A 470 -16.68 15.99 -0.59
CA ARG A 470 -17.31 14.90 0.17
C ARG A 470 -17.21 15.14 1.67
N ALA A 471 -16.00 15.36 2.20
CA ALA A 471 -15.78 15.75 3.59
C ALA A 471 -16.71 16.89 4.01
N LYS A 472 -16.80 17.94 3.18
CA LYS A 472 -17.69 19.07 3.42
C LYS A 472 -19.16 18.66 3.55
N ARG A 473 -19.66 17.87 2.60
CA ARG A 473 -21.05 17.39 2.63
C ARG A 473 -21.32 16.52 3.85
N TYR A 474 -20.38 15.64 4.21
CA TYR A 474 -20.48 14.82 5.41
C TYR A 474 -20.59 15.70 6.66
N LEU A 475 -19.63 16.61 6.84
CA LEU A 475 -19.57 17.50 7.99
C LEU A 475 -20.82 18.39 8.10
N GLN A 476 -21.39 18.85 6.98
CA GLN A 476 -22.64 19.63 6.98
C GLN A 476 -23.83 18.84 7.53
N LEU A 477 -23.89 17.53 7.28
CA LEU A 477 -25.02 16.69 7.66
C LEU A 477 -24.81 15.96 8.99
N LYS A 478 -23.56 15.64 9.32
CA LYS A 478 -23.18 14.71 10.40
C LYS A 478 -22.09 15.28 11.33
N TYR A 479 -21.99 16.61 11.48
CA TYR A 479 -20.93 17.24 12.29
C TYR A 479 -20.82 16.68 13.72
N GLU A 480 -21.94 16.63 14.44
CA GLU A 480 -21.91 16.15 15.83
C GLU A 480 -21.49 14.66 15.90
N TYR A 481 -21.94 13.85 14.93
CA TYR A 481 -21.51 12.46 14.81
C TYR A 481 -20.00 12.35 14.54
N PHE A 482 -19.46 13.15 13.63
CA PHE A 482 -18.01 13.30 13.43
C PHE A 482 -17.28 13.63 14.73
N VAL A 483 -17.79 14.58 15.51
CA VAL A 483 -17.21 14.93 16.80
C VAL A 483 -17.25 13.75 17.77
N ASN A 484 -18.36 12.99 17.82
CA ASN A 484 -18.44 11.76 18.63
C ASN A 484 -17.34 10.77 18.24
N LEU A 485 -17.19 10.49 16.93
CA LEU A 485 -16.20 9.52 16.44
C LEU A 485 -14.76 9.85 16.87
N ILE A 486 -14.40 11.14 16.95
CA ILE A 486 -13.02 11.56 17.28
C ILE A 486 -12.82 11.95 18.76
N THR A 487 -13.88 11.93 19.57
CA THR A 487 -13.84 12.34 20.99
C THR A 487 -14.46 11.34 21.96
N THR A 488 -15.06 10.25 21.49
CA THR A 488 -15.62 9.21 22.36
C THR A 488 -14.82 7.93 22.21
N LYS A 489 -14.14 7.51 23.28
CA LYS A 489 -13.41 6.24 23.32
C LYS A 489 -14.41 5.07 23.44
N PRO A 490 -14.43 4.12 22.48
CA PRO A 490 -15.24 2.92 22.61
C PRO A 490 -14.76 2.05 23.77
N GLU A 491 -15.68 1.29 24.38
CA GLU A 491 -15.33 0.25 25.35
C GLU A 491 -14.52 -0.86 24.65
N ASN A 492 -13.42 -1.30 25.28
CA ASN A 492 -12.54 -2.34 24.75
C ASN A 492 -12.01 -2.07 23.31
N ASP A 493 -11.67 -0.81 23.02
CA ASP A 493 -11.08 -0.44 21.73
C ASP A 493 -9.70 -1.07 21.54
N ASN A 494 -9.63 -2.09 20.69
CA ASN A 494 -8.40 -2.79 20.31
C ASN A 494 -7.62 -2.03 19.22
N CYS A 495 -7.62 -0.70 19.26
CA CYS A 495 -7.01 0.17 18.26
C CYS A 495 -7.62 0.07 16.85
N LYS A 496 -8.89 -0.33 16.79
CA LYS A 496 -9.61 -0.58 15.53
C LYS A 496 -10.91 0.20 15.49
N SER A 497 -10.92 1.43 15.99
CA SER A 497 -12.03 2.36 15.83
C SER A 497 -11.57 3.63 15.10
N VAL A 498 -12.52 4.47 14.66
CA VAL A 498 -12.19 5.82 14.18
C VAL A 498 -11.53 6.65 15.28
N PHE A 499 -11.94 6.46 16.54
CA PHE A 499 -11.35 7.14 17.68
C PHE A 499 -9.86 6.80 17.82
N ALA A 500 -9.50 5.52 17.81
CA ALA A 500 -8.10 5.08 17.92
C ALA A 500 -7.23 5.67 16.81
N ARG A 501 -7.75 5.71 15.58
CA ARG A 501 -7.07 6.30 14.42
C ARG A 501 -6.86 7.81 14.57
N THR A 502 -7.79 8.51 15.20
CA THR A 502 -7.80 9.98 15.28
C THR A 502 -7.28 10.56 16.60
N GLU A 503 -7.12 9.73 17.64
CA GLU A 503 -6.69 10.14 18.99
C GLU A 503 -5.34 10.88 18.95
N ASN A 504 -4.46 10.49 18.03
CA ASN A 504 -3.08 11.00 17.93
C ASN A 504 -2.78 11.76 16.64
N VAL A 505 -3.79 12.05 15.80
CA VAL A 505 -3.59 12.80 14.54
C VAL A 505 -2.93 14.17 14.76
N GLN A 506 -3.18 14.79 15.92
CA GLN A 506 -2.51 16.03 16.31
C GLN A 506 -0.97 15.89 16.45
N CYS A 507 -0.43 14.68 16.51
CA CYS A 507 1.00 14.37 16.58
C CYS A 507 1.59 14.01 15.21
N ASN A 508 0.77 13.70 14.19
CA ASN A 508 1.22 13.19 12.89
C ASN A 508 2.28 14.08 12.25
N GLU A 509 2.10 15.40 12.24
CA GLU A 509 3.10 16.30 11.66
C GLU A 509 4.48 16.20 12.34
N ILE A 510 4.54 15.92 13.65
CA ILE A 510 5.83 15.71 14.35
C ILE A 510 6.42 14.36 13.91
N ILE A 511 5.59 13.32 13.86
CA ILE A 511 6.00 11.96 13.49
C ILE A 511 6.48 11.91 12.04
N GLU A 512 5.73 12.47 11.09
CA GLU A 512 6.07 12.50 9.66
C GLU A 512 7.39 13.23 9.39
N GLN A 513 7.61 14.37 10.05
CA GLN A 513 8.88 15.12 9.92
C GLN A 513 10.08 14.29 10.36
N MET A 514 9.90 13.44 11.37
CA MET A 514 10.95 12.60 11.92
C MET A 514 11.12 11.30 11.14
N TYR A 515 10.04 10.73 10.61
CA TYR A 515 10.05 9.47 9.87
C TYR A 515 11.09 9.48 8.75
N TRP A 516 11.13 10.54 7.93
CA TRP A 516 12.12 10.67 6.85
C TRP A 516 13.57 10.71 7.35
N LYS A 517 13.80 11.17 8.58
CA LYS A 517 15.13 11.16 9.21
C LYS A 517 15.51 9.76 9.70
N THR A 518 14.53 8.90 10.00
CA THR A 518 14.80 7.51 10.43
C THR A 518 15.24 6.61 9.27
N THR A 519 14.89 6.97 8.03
CA THR A 519 15.18 6.16 6.83
C THR A 519 16.54 6.46 6.18
N ASP A 520 17.16 7.61 6.49
CA ASP A 520 18.50 7.97 6.02
C ASP A 520 19.58 7.58 7.06
N LEU A 521 20.09 6.35 6.96
CA LEU A 521 21.17 5.81 7.80
C LEU A 521 22.56 6.34 7.38
N ASN A 522 22.76 7.66 7.38
CA ASN A 522 24.09 8.27 7.26
C ASN A 522 24.61 8.72 8.64
N GLU A 523 25.93 8.75 8.81
CA GLU A 523 26.62 9.17 10.04
C GLU A 523 26.05 10.49 10.58
N MET A 524 25.60 10.47 11.83
CA MET A 524 24.91 11.58 12.47
C MET A 524 25.93 12.59 13.03
N ASP A 525 25.89 13.85 12.57
CA ASP A 525 26.69 14.93 13.16
C ASP A 525 26.06 15.50 14.45
N SER A 526 26.79 16.33 15.21
CA SER A 526 26.30 16.83 16.50
C SER A 526 25.07 17.73 16.41
N LYS A 527 24.93 18.45 15.29
CA LYS A 527 23.82 19.37 15.05
C LYS A 527 22.56 18.56 14.80
N MET A 528 22.66 17.54 13.95
CA MET A 528 21.59 16.59 13.67
C MET A 528 21.18 15.85 14.94
N ALA A 529 22.13 15.36 15.74
CA ALA A 529 21.87 14.71 17.02
C ALA A 529 21.10 15.60 18.02
N TYR A 530 21.45 16.89 18.10
CA TYR A 530 20.76 17.86 18.96
C TYR A 530 19.33 18.17 18.50
N GLU A 531 19.16 18.40 17.19
CA GLU A 531 17.84 18.67 16.59
C GLU A 531 16.92 17.45 16.74
N SER A 532 17.42 16.25 16.44
CA SER A 532 16.73 14.98 16.63
C SER A 532 16.33 14.73 18.09
N SER A 533 17.20 15.02 19.06
CA SER A 533 16.87 14.88 20.49
C SER A 533 15.69 15.75 20.91
N LYS A 534 15.65 17.01 20.44
CA LYS A 534 14.55 17.93 20.73
C LYS A 534 13.25 17.47 20.09
N GLU A 535 13.32 16.97 18.86
CA GLU A 535 12.15 16.44 18.14
C GLU A 535 11.62 15.15 18.81
N CYS A 536 12.51 14.26 19.25
CA CYS A 536 12.14 13.07 20.03
C CYS A 536 11.40 13.41 21.32
N GLN A 537 11.88 14.39 22.09
CA GLN A 537 11.17 14.85 23.29
C GLN A 537 9.77 15.40 22.95
N GLN A 538 9.61 16.05 21.80
CA GLN A 538 8.30 16.54 21.35
C GLN A 538 7.39 15.39 20.91
N ALA A 539 7.91 14.41 20.18
CA ALA A 539 7.17 13.23 19.75
C ALA A 539 6.71 12.39 20.96
N GLU A 540 7.61 12.05 21.88
CA GLU A 540 7.31 11.31 23.11
C GLU A 540 6.27 12.05 23.96
N LYS A 541 6.46 13.36 24.18
CA LYS A 541 5.49 14.17 24.92
C LYS A 541 4.14 14.23 24.22
N CYS A 542 4.13 14.32 22.88
CA CYS A 542 2.89 14.33 22.12
C CYS A 542 2.18 12.98 22.26
N MET A 543 2.90 11.87 22.10
CA MET A 543 2.37 10.50 22.15
C MET A 543 2.13 9.97 23.58
N THR A 544 2.48 10.73 24.62
CA THR A 544 2.28 10.32 26.02
C THR A 544 0.82 9.98 26.28
N GLY A 545 0.57 8.76 26.76
CA GLY A 545 -0.78 8.25 27.06
C GLY A 545 -1.57 7.78 25.83
N ALA A 546 -0.97 7.77 24.63
CA ALA A 546 -1.56 7.16 23.45
C ALA A 546 -1.79 5.66 23.71
N THR A 547 -3.02 5.19 23.55
CA THR A 547 -3.31 3.74 23.65
C THR A 547 -2.97 3.03 22.35
N CYS A 548 -3.06 3.75 21.23
CA CYS A 548 -2.97 3.21 19.87
C CYS A 548 -2.02 4.07 19.01
N PRO A 549 -0.70 3.93 19.19
CA PRO A 549 0.25 4.57 18.30
C PRO A 549 0.19 3.95 16.90
N SER A 550 0.26 4.78 15.85
CA SER A 550 0.45 4.32 14.47
C SER A 550 1.79 3.60 14.31
N GLU A 551 1.95 2.81 13.24
CA GLU A 551 3.23 2.16 12.92
C GLU A 551 4.38 3.17 12.78
N ASP A 552 4.16 4.29 12.07
CA ASP A 552 5.17 5.34 11.91
C ASP A 552 5.55 5.97 13.24
N ALA A 553 4.57 6.26 14.08
CA ALA A 553 4.83 6.74 15.44
C ALA A 553 5.63 5.72 16.26
N THR A 554 5.33 4.43 16.14
CA THR A 554 6.08 3.36 16.81
C THR A 554 7.53 3.31 16.30
N LYS A 555 7.75 3.41 14.97
CA LYS A 555 9.09 3.47 14.38
C LYS A 555 9.86 4.69 14.88
N VAL A 556 9.24 5.87 14.90
CA VAL A 556 9.85 7.10 15.40
C VAL A 556 10.18 7.01 16.88
N LEU A 557 9.28 6.47 17.72
CA LEU A 557 9.52 6.29 19.15
C LEU A 557 10.63 5.28 19.41
N ASN A 558 10.62 4.13 18.73
CA ASN A 558 11.70 3.14 18.81
C ASN A 558 13.04 3.73 18.33
N TRP A 559 13.01 4.54 17.27
CA TRP A 559 14.18 5.27 16.80
C TRP A 559 14.67 6.24 17.88
N CYS A 560 13.80 7.04 18.49
CA CYS A 560 14.14 7.95 19.59
C CYS A 560 14.77 7.22 20.79
N GLU A 561 14.24 6.05 21.16
CA GLU A 561 14.84 5.19 22.18
C GLU A 561 16.23 4.68 21.77
N SER A 562 16.40 4.29 20.50
CA SER A 562 17.70 3.83 19.95
C SER A 562 18.73 4.96 19.77
N GLU A 563 18.27 6.20 19.50
CA GLU A 563 19.11 7.38 19.31
C GLU A 563 19.59 7.97 20.63
N SER A 564 18.82 7.78 21.72
CA SER A 564 19.34 8.00 23.07
C SER A 564 20.61 7.18 23.35
N PHE A 565 20.82 6.08 22.61
CA PHE A 565 22.01 5.22 22.70
C PHE A 565 23.17 5.67 21.78
N ARG A 566 22.92 6.46 20.73
CA ARG A 566 23.91 6.93 19.75
C ARG A 566 24.55 8.29 20.07
N GLY A 567 24.40 8.74 21.32
CA GLY A 567 25.05 9.95 21.82
C GLY A 567 24.23 11.22 21.74
N ALA A 568 22.93 11.16 21.39
CA ALA A 568 22.07 12.35 21.34
C ALA A 568 22.05 13.14 22.67
N ALA A 569 21.98 12.45 23.80
CA ALA A 569 22.08 13.08 25.13
C ALA A 569 23.46 13.72 25.37
N PHE A 570 24.53 13.09 24.89
CA PHE A 570 25.90 13.60 24.94
C PHE A 570 26.04 14.89 24.10
N TYR A 571 25.64 14.86 22.82
CA TYR A 571 25.70 16.02 21.91
C TYR A 571 24.79 17.18 22.34
N SER A 572 23.60 16.86 22.88
CA SER A 572 22.68 17.86 23.41
C SER A 572 23.25 18.57 24.64
N CYS A 573 23.84 17.79 25.54
CA CYS A 573 24.56 18.35 26.68
C CYS A 573 25.76 19.19 26.23
N LEU A 574 26.55 18.73 25.26
CA LEU A 574 27.68 19.47 24.69
C LEU A 574 27.24 20.84 24.13
N THR A 575 26.13 20.88 23.39
CA THR A 575 25.54 22.12 22.86
C THR A 575 25.09 23.05 23.99
N LYS A 576 24.48 22.50 25.06
CA LYS A 576 24.07 23.26 26.24
C LYS A 576 25.28 23.86 26.96
N LEU A 577 26.34 23.08 27.18
CA LEU A 577 27.57 23.54 27.84
C LEU A 577 28.31 24.60 27.00
N ASN A 578 28.40 24.41 25.68
CA ASN A 578 28.99 25.40 24.76
C ASN A 578 28.22 26.75 24.76
N LYS A 579 26.90 26.75 25.03
CA LYS A 579 26.12 28.00 25.20
C LYS A 579 26.39 28.68 26.54
N LEU A 580 26.76 27.95 27.58
CA LEU A 580 27.00 28.45 28.94
C LEU A 580 28.43 28.98 29.14
N SER A 581 29.34 28.76 28.18
CA SER A 581 30.77 28.97 28.38
C SER A 581 31.21 30.42 28.48
N SER A 582 30.36 31.40 28.17
CA SER A 582 30.79 32.79 28.16
C SER A 582 31.16 33.37 29.54
N LEU A 583 30.73 32.82 30.68
CA LEU A 583 30.91 33.49 31.99
C LEU A 583 31.06 32.59 33.24
N THR A 584 30.98 31.26 33.19
CA THR A 584 30.93 30.43 34.43
C THR A 584 31.60 29.07 34.30
N TRP A 585 32.91 29.01 34.56
CA TRP A 585 33.64 27.75 34.81
C TRP A 585 34.53 27.77 36.06
N HIS A 586 34.68 28.92 36.73
CA HIS A 586 35.51 29.08 37.93
C HIS A 586 35.09 28.21 39.12
N ASN A 587 33.87 27.67 39.14
CA ASN A 587 33.36 26.81 40.20
C ASN A 587 33.59 25.31 39.96
N HIS A 588 34.09 24.91 38.78
CA HIS A 588 34.37 23.51 38.47
C HIS A 588 35.90 23.31 38.43
N TYR A 589 36.45 22.75 39.51
CA TYR A 589 37.88 22.69 39.89
C TYR A 589 38.84 22.06 38.84
N CYS A 590 38.32 21.50 37.75
CA CYS A 590 39.06 20.69 36.79
C CYS A 590 39.03 21.21 35.34
N ALA A 591 38.29 22.29 35.04
CA ALA A 591 38.27 22.93 33.72
C ALA A 591 39.36 24.02 33.61
N GLU A 592 39.90 24.25 32.41
CA GLU A 592 40.82 25.37 32.17
C GLU A 592 40.17 26.72 32.57
N ALA A 593 40.96 27.67 33.05
CA ALA A 593 40.45 28.90 33.68
C ALA A 593 39.54 29.75 32.78
N ILE A 594 39.63 29.58 31.45
CA ILE A 594 38.82 30.29 30.46
C ILE A 594 38.43 29.31 29.34
N VAL A 595 37.14 29.00 29.22
CA VAL A 595 36.58 28.20 28.13
C VAL A 595 35.72 29.11 27.27
N HIS A 596 36.01 29.24 25.98
CA HIS A 596 35.24 30.12 25.09
C HIS A 596 34.09 29.37 24.39
N LYS A 597 33.05 30.13 23.99
CA LYS A 597 31.98 29.61 23.13
C LYS A 597 32.55 29.35 21.74
N MET A 598 32.40 28.11 21.28
CA MET A 598 32.80 27.69 19.95
C MET A 598 31.66 27.85 18.95
N GLN A 599 32.00 28.11 17.68
CA GLN A 599 31.03 28.16 16.58
C GLN A 599 30.36 26.80 16.36
N LYS A 600 31.12 25.72 16.53
CA LYS A 600 30.66 24.32 16.47
C LYS A 600 30.84 23.66 17.84
N PRO A 601 29.79 23.07 18.45
CA PRO A 601 29.86 22.46 19.79
C PRO A 601 30.94 21.39 19.93
N GLU A 602 31.31 20.67 18.88
CA GLU A 602 32.33 19.62 18.87
C GLU A 602 33.71 20.15 19.25
N TRP A 603 34.05 21.37 18.81
CA TRP A 603 35.33 22.00 19.12
C TRP A 603 35.47 22.35 20.60
N PHE A 604 34.36 22.42 21.35
CA PHE A 604 34.39 22.58 22.80
C PHE A 604 35.12 21.42 23.48
N LEU A 605 35.12 20.21 22.89
CA LEU A 605 35.82 19.05 23.44
C LEU A 605 37.34 19.21 23.48
N GLN A 606 37.93 20.08 22.65
CA GLN A 606 39.38 20.31 22.64
C GLN A 606 39.89 20.82 24.00
N PHE A 607 39.11 21.64 24.71
CA PHE A 607 39.44 22.13 26.05
C PHE A 607 39.51 21.02 27.10
N PHE A 608 38.93 19.86 26.81
CA PHE A 608 38.88 18.72 27.71
C PHE A 608 39.65 17.51 27.19
N LYS A 609 40.41 17.66 26.09
CA LYS A 609 41.17 16.57 25.45
C LYS A 609 42.09 15.84 26.43
N TYR A 610 42.72 16.60 27.33
CA TYR A 610 43.63 16.08 28.34
C TYR A 610 42.96 15.86 29.72
N ASN A 611 41.68 16.20 29.86
CA ASN A 611 40.93 16.04 31.10
C ASN A 611 39.46 15.63 30.83
N LYS A 612 39.29 14.49 30.16
CA LYS A 612 37.97 14.01 29.74
C LYS A 612 37.06 13.61 30.91
N ASP A 613 37.65 13.17 32.02
CA ASP A 613 36.91 12.82 33.23
C ASP A 613 36.24 14.04 33.87
N CYS A 614 36.89 15.21 33.80
CA CYS A 614 36.29 16.47 34.23
C CYS A 614 35.01 16.79 33.45
N LEU A 615 35.08 16.70 32.12
CA LEU A 615 33.90 16.94 31.28
C LEU A 615 32.79 15.94 31.57
N LYS A 616 33.14 14.67 31.78
CA LYS A 616 32.17 13.63 32.15
C LYS A 616 31.44 13.98 33.45
N ILE A 617 32.15 14.43 34.48
CA ILE A 617 31.54 14.87 35.75
C ILE A 617 30.60 16.06 35.52
N ILE A 618 31.06 17.08 34.77
CA ILE A 618 30.25 18.25 34.43
C ILE A 618 28.97 17.86 33.69
N MET A 619 29.08 16.97 32.69
CA MET A 619 27.93 16.50 31.92
C MET A 619 26.95 15.72 32.79
N LEU A 620 27.46 14.87 33.69
CA LEU A 620 26.63 14.16 34.66
C LEU A 620 25.86 15.15 35.56
N GLU A 621 26.54 16.15 36.11
CA GLU A 621 25.92 17.15 37.00
C GLU A 621 24.90 18.05 36.30
N LYS A 622 25.18 18.50 35.08
CA LYS A 622 24.38 19.51 34.37
C LYS A 622 23.31 18.92 33.47
N CYS A 623 23.45 17.66 33.09
CA CYS A 623 22.64 17.01 32.06
C CYS A 623 22.14 15.61 32.45
N GLY A 624 22.65 15.00 33.53
CA GLY A 624 22.20 13.70 34.02
C GLY A 624 22.95 12.51 33.45
N SER A 625 22.59 11.31 33.92
CA SER A 625 23.29 10.04 33.63
C SER A 625 23.29 9.66 32.15
N ASP A 626 22.26 10.05 31.40
CA ASP A 626 22.13 9.67 30.00
C ASP A 626 23.14 10.39 29.11
N ALA A 627 23.53 11.62 29.48
CA ALA A 627 24.54 12.38 28.75
C ALA A 627 25.96 11.80 28.89
N VAL A 628 26.19 10.93 29.87
CA VAL A 628 27.50 10.28 30.11
C VAL A 628 27.50 8.79 29.81
N ARG A 629 26.38 8.25 29.30
CA ARG A 629 26.29 6.88 28.78
C ARG A 629 27.16 6.78 27.52
N SER A 630 28.06 5.79 27.46
CA SER A 630 29.07 5.67 26.40
C SER A 630 29.91 6.94 26.17
N PHE A 631 30.16 7.73 27.24
CA PHE A 631 30.89 9.00 27.15
C PHE A 631 32.22 8.89 26.39
N SER A 632 33.03 7.89 26.73
CA SER A 632 34.37 7.73 26.13
C SER A 632 34.30 7.46 24.63
N GLU A 633 33.35 6.64 24.19
CA GLU A 633 33.17 6.29 22.77
C GLU A 633 32.81 7.55 21.95
N HIS A 634 31.85 8.33 22.42
CA HIS A 634 31.44 9.58 21.76
C HIS A 634 32.55 10.64 21.78
N PHE A 635 33.19 10.84 22.94
CA PHE A 635 34.27 11.82 23.11
C PHE A 635 35.46 11.52 22.20
N ASP A 636 35.91 10.27 22.17
CA ASP A 636 37.07 9.85 21.38
C ASP A 636 36.77 9.84 19.87
N HIS A 637 35.53 9.49 19.47
CA HIS A 637 35.08 9.56 18.07
C HIS A 637 35.15 10.99 17.52
N ILE A 638 34.60 11.97 18.26
CA ILE A 638 34.57 13.36 17.82
C ILE A 638 35.98 13.95 17.76
N LEU A 639 36.82 13.71 18.78
CA LEU A 639 38.19 14.23 18.75
C LEU A 639 39.03 13.68 17.59
N LYS A 640 38.83 12.41 17.21
CA LYS A 640 39.47 11.83 16.01
C LYS A 640 39.03 12.55 14.74
N SER A 641 37.73 12.86 14.62
CA SER A 641 37.18 13.60 13.45
C SER A 641 37.67 15.05 13.35
N LEU A 642 38.07 15.67 14.47
CA LEU A 642 38.58 17.04 14.53
C LEU A 642 40.10 17.16 14.31
N GLY A 643 40.83 16.04 14.39
CA GLY A 643 42.29 15.98 14.29
C GLY A 643 42.83 15.53 12.92
N GLY A 644 41.95 15.43 11.92
CA GLY A 644 42.28 15.17 10.51
C GLY A 644 42.48 16.44 9.70
#